data_AF-A0A0T0MKR4-F1
#
_entry.id   AF-A0A0T0MKR4-F1
#
_cell.length_a   1.000
_cell.length_b   1.000
_cell.length_c   1.000
_cell.angle_alpha   90.00
_cell.angle_beta   90.00
_cell.angle_gamma   90.00
#
_symmetry.space_group_name_H-M   'P 1'
#
loop_
_entity.id
_entity.type
_entity.pdbx_description
1 polymer ?
#
loop_
_entity_poly.entity_id
_entity_poly.type
_entity_poly.pdbx_seq_one_letter_code
_entity_poly.pdbx_strand_id
1 'polypeptide(L)'
;MAHVARVLASTLDKRIPGFADARREGRRNIHIVSEKVLLSHESLRLSGGEWLPDGAVVRLFDAPHELIAADAELPEVLAPMRENVLAYLLGLSKREGIPSQIGPYKILQSMGRAGIATTYAARHEGGNELVVLRCSPTTGWADPDSARRAILREYDALRRLADSGRVWRVDPYFTWNDDTIVVPIIPAPTSSLTMSIRKALPARTPDGRVAEAAAEALVSDAFAALAEVHATGLLHRGLHPDRVEFTTDYRVRFRDFFLARIVEGQTIAPALAEPSPDLGAPFRAPECRESIATAMEASDTYSLALALSCWLLGEASREPDHDGIRARIAGYPTLGPVLAECLDPDALRRPSPSQAAQRTAPERPAPRNIVGTMQNVEPDERYTTVRQLGEGATAISLLVHDKELDRHFCLKQFKEGVLSAEDIRREFDAQDALVNARCARVYQYWPNPKPGRLLVEYIDGRDLADYGREPNHTMQDFRTVAIDVLDGLAAAHDLALLHRDLSPSNILVKRDNDRGVLIDFGLVTPNAMARTRVGTPAYTAPEVDQSGRWSYTADIYSLGVSLIRSILGRLPYQVSAGGQLNKRVIVPPTPDEADAWGRPFLDVLFNAVHYDASERPGSARSMRDDLTRVVAEVSEPSGEAKINPTVDMVRSLYRASTIGNAGNRGLDDAFARETYASTQLDSALLPAVVAGALDLVVLTGNPGDGKTSFLAQVGDALDRAGAETLETDAAGWRKRQDGRTYAAVYDASESHGSLSADGLLRRALDIGEGDDPALRTILIAANDGRLMQFFEDNQDLYGEVWAELRRQRDGRPPKNPRIGIVDLKRRSLASPQMAQPDGLGGRILELLVGQDRWSACEGCASYTVCPMRSNAEALREQPAREAVNELVLISHLRRRRRATVRDVRSALAWLITGDRSCQDVHVEREAGLDPREGNGRVLHDLAFDMAADDYLVREWTEIDPAIVAAPSVEREARTRQDLVPDLGLFDGKAVAELQRRLFFGGWSTPDVTRSDVRTYRYLAEYSSALRDADEQSLGHLLLGLSRVLGMPGYVGTGLAVRDRAFDERISTGSAVVKELPANEFELRPIGSEIPYVESFPDALQLKHTSGSALAITLDTAELLFRVADGEILGDSASAGVQQEIFGFGNDLLLSPSTAVRIVDTTGRSTRVVRDGARIVRESK
;
A
#
# COMPACT_ATOMS: atom_id res chain seq x y z
N MET A 1 45.09 -24.46 -20.49
CA MET A 1 44.75 -25.83 -20.02
C MET A 1 45.75 -26.33 -18.96
N ALA A 2 47.04 -26.48 -19.29
CA ALA A 2 48.08 -26.94 -18.35
C ALA A 2 48.25 -26.15 -17.03
N HIS A 3 47.81 -24.88 -16.95
CA HIS A 3 47.81 -24.13 -15.69
C HIS A 3 46.72 -24.62 -14.73
N VAL A 4 45.50 -24.87 -15.23
CA VAL A 4 44.35 -25.30 -14.43
C VAL A 4 44.57 -26.71 -13.88
N ALA A 5 45.09 -27.63 -14.71
CA ALA A 5 45.46 -28.98 -14.28
C ALA A 5 46.51 -28.95 -13.14
N ARG A 6 47.51 -28.06 -13.22
CA ARG A 6 48.52 -27.88 -12.16
C ARG A 6 47.95 -27.32 -10.87
N VAL A 7 47.03 -26.36 -10.94
CA VAL A 7 46.37 -25.79 -9.76
C VAL A 7 45.51 -26.84 -9.06
N LEU A 8 44.75 -27.62 -9.83
CA LEU A 8 43.94 -28.71 -9.28
C LEU A 8 44.82 -29.79 -8.64
N ALA A 9 45.88 -30.24 -9.33
CA ALA A 9 46.81 -31.22 -8.78
C ALA A 9 47.48 -30.74 -7.48
N SER A 10 47.92 -29.47 -7.42
CA SER A 10 48.49 -28.86 -6.22
C SER A 10 47.48 -28.75 -5.06
N THR A 11 46.20 -28.57 -5.39
CA THR A 11 45.13 -28.52 -4.40
C THR A 11 44.84 -29.90 -3.84
N LEU A 12 44.76 -30.92 -4.69
CA LEU A 12 44.57 -32.32 -4.29
C LEU A 12 45.76 -32.83 -3.47
N ASP A 13 47.00 -32.50 -3.86
CA ASP A 13 48.22 -32.81 -3.08
C ASP A 13 48.11 -32.36 -1.61
N LYS A 14 47.55 -31.17 -1.39
CA LYS A 14 47.45 -30.56 -0.05
C LYS A 14 46.27 -31.09 0.75
N ARG A 15 45.21 -31.54 0.07
CA ARG A 15 43.90 -31.78 0.67
C ARG A 15 43.58 -33.25 0.85
N ILE A 16 44.21 -34.12 0.07
CA ILE A 16 43.95 -35.55 0.09
C ILE A 16 45.23 -36.27 0.53
N PRO A 17 45.25 -36.84 1.75
CA PRO A 17 46.39 -37.60 2.24
C PRO A 17 46.79 -38.72 1.28
N GLY A 18 48.07 -38.87 1.00
CA GLY A 18 48.62 -39.88 0.07
C GLY A 18 48.57 -39.49 -1.41
N PHE A 19 47.83 -38.45 -1.82
CA PHE A 19 47.76 -38.04 -3.23
C PHE A 19 49.11 -37.55 -3.78
N ALA A 20 49.86 -36.79 -2.97
CA ALA A 20 51.20 -36.31 -3.34
C ALA A 20 52.23 -37.44 -3.48
N ASP A 21 52.01 -38.57 -2.80
CA ASP A 21 52.89 -39.74 -2.83
C ASP A 21 52.52 -40.64 -4.00
N ALA A 22 51.22 -40.88 -4.25
CA ALA A 22 50.74 -41.53 -5.47
C ALA A 22 51.16 -40.81 -6.76
N ARG A 23 51.16 -39.48 -6.76
CA ARG A 23 51.69 -38.69 -7.89
C ARG A 23 53.20 -38.85 -8.07
N ARG A 24 53.95 -39.14 -7.00
CA ARG A 24 55.39 -39.39 -7.04
C ARG A 24 55.73 -40.85 -7.38
N GLU A 25 54.88 -41.81 -7.01
CA GLU A 25 55.00 -43.24 -7.32
C GLU A 25 54.48 -43.60 -8.72
N GLY A 26 53.55 -42.81 -9.27
CA GLY A 26 53.15 -42.91 -10.67
C GLY A 26 54.38 -42.93 -11.57
N ARG A 27 54.49 -43.94 -12.44
CA ARG A 27 55.60 -44.10 -13.39
C ARG A 27 55.91 -42.73 -14.01
N ARG A 28 57.19 -42.36 -14.10
CA ARG A 28 57.75 -41.01 -14.40
C ARG A 28 57.12 -40.20 -15.57
N ASN A 29 56.18 -40.74 -16.34
CA ASN A 29 55.48 -40.10 -17.46
C ASN A 29 53.94 -40.10 -17.37
N ILE A 30 53.30 -40.52 -16.27
CA ILE A 30 51.83 -40.56 -16.18
C ILE A 30 51.30 -39.39 -15.34
N HIS A 31 50.56 -38.48 -15.96
CA HIS A 31 49.88 -37.38 -15.28
C HIS A 31 48.54 -37.86 -14.70
N ILE A 32 48.44 -37.94 -13.37
CA ILE A 32 47.19 -38.30 -12.65
C ILE A 32 46.05 -37.30 -12.92
N VAL A 33 46.39 -36.06 -13.29
CA VAL A 33 45.45 -35.04 -13.76
C VAL A 33 45.84 -34.68 -15.19
N SER A 34 44.95 -34.93 -16.15
CA SER A 34 45.18 -34.64 -17.57
C SER A 34 44.15 -33.65 -18.11
N GLU A 35 44.57 -32.82 -19.06
CA GLU A 35 43.71 -31.89 -19.78
C GLU A 35 43.19 -32.49 -21.10
N LYS A 36 41.88 -32.39 -21.33
CA LYS A 36 41.23 -32.80 -22.58
C LYS A 36 40.28 -31.71 -23.07
N VAL A 37 40.16 -31.56 -24.39
CA VAL A 37 39.14 -30.76 -25.08
C VAL A 37 38.02 -31.70 -25.50
N LEU A 38 36.81 -31.48 -24.99
CA LEU A 38 35.68 -32.34 -25.27
C LEU A 38 34.84 -31.77 -26.42
N LEU A 39 34.66 -32.51 -27.51
CA LEU A 39 33.77 -32.14 -28.60
C LEU A 39 32.35 -32.63 -28.29
N SER A 40 31.42 -31.71 -28.10
CA SER A 40 30.03 -32.01 -27.71
C SER A 40 29.21 -32.76 -28.77
N HIS A 41 29.71 -32.88 -30.01
CA HIS A 41 29.01 -33.54 -31.10
C HIS A 41 29.98 -34.24 -32.08
N GLU A 42 29.55 -35.36 -32.67
CA GLU A 42 30.39 -36.27 -33.49
C GLU A 42 30.90 -35.67 -34.80
N SER A 43 30.18 -34.69 -35.34
CA SER A 43 30.48 -34.03 -36.62
C SER A 43 31.36 -32.78 -36.48
N LEU A 44 31.66 -32.35 -35.25
CA LEU A 44 32.50 -31.18 -35.01
C LEU A 44 33.95 -31.48 -35.37
N ARG A 45 34.58 -30.58 -36.13
CA ARG A 45 36.02 -30.60 -36.40
C ARG A 45 36.67 -29.35 -35.82
N LEU A 46 37.68 -29.53 -34.98
CA LEU A 46 38.44 -28.43 -34.38
C LEU A 46 39.49 -27.92 -35.39
N SER A 47 39.26 -26.73 -35.96
CA SER A 47 40.25 -26.08 -36.81
C SER A 47 41.45 -25.62 -35.97
N GLY A 48 42.68 -25.93 -36.40
CA GLY A 48 43.92 -25.67 -35.64
C GLY A 48 44.24 -26.71 -34.56
N GLY A 49 43.49 -27.83 -34.50
CA GLY A 49 43.71 -28.91 -33.53
C GLY A 49 45.03 -29.67 -33.71
N GLU A 50 45.71 -29.51 -34.85
CA GLU A 50 47.01 -30.13 -35.15
C GLU A 50 48.14 -29.64 -34.24
N TRP A 51 47.93 -28.53 -33.52
CA TRP A 51 48.89 -27.99 -32.55
C TRP A 51 48.65 -28.51 -31.13
N LEU A 52 47.58 -29.29 -30.91
CA LEU A 52 47.31 -29.95 -29.65
C LEU A 52 47.96 -31.36 -29.66
N PRO A 53 48.43 -31.85 -28.51
CA PRO A 53 48.99 -33.19 -28.42
C PRO A 53 48.00 -34.27 -28.88
N ASP A 54 48.50 -35.36 -29.46
CA ASP A 54 47.67 -36.50 -29.84
C ASP A 54 46.84 -37.00 -28.65
N GLY A 55 45.54 -37.17 -28.88
CA GLY A 55 44.58 -37.55 -27.84
C GLY A 55 44.13 -36.42 -26.92
N ALA A 56 44.55 -35.16 -27.13
CA ALA A 56 44.05 -34.03 -26.34
C ALA A 56 42.61 -33.63 -26.67
N VAL A 57 42.07 -34.06 -27.82
CA VAL A 57 40.69 -33.79 -28.23
C VAL A 57 39.91 -35.10 -28.22
N VAL A 58 38.84 -35.13 -27.44
CA VAL A 58 38.01 -36.33 -27.20
C VAL A 58 36.58 -36.00 -27.58
N ARG A 59 35.91 -36.88 -28.31
CA ARG A 59 34.47 -36.71 -28.58
C ARG A 59 33.70 -37.06 -27.31
N LEU A 60 32.63 -36.33 -27.01
CA LEU A 60 31.79 -36.56 -25.84
C LEU A 60 31.32 -38.01 -25.75
N PHE A 61 31.00 -38.63 -26.90
CA PHE A 61 30.63 -40.05 -26.98
C PHE A 61 31.76 -41.01 -26.57
N ASP A 62 33.01 -40.69 -26.91
CA ASP A 62 34.18 -41.54 -26.61
C ASP A 62 34.74 -41.30 -25.20
N ALA A 63 34.35 -40.20 -24.56
CA ALA A 63 34.92 -39.76 -23.29
C ALA A 63 34.74 -40.74 -22.12
N PRO A 64 33.58 -41.41 -21.94
CA PRO A 64 33.45 -42.43 -20.91
C PRO A 64 34.41 -43.61 -21.14
N HIS A 65 34.61 -44.02 -22.39
CA HIS A 65 35.52 -45.11 -22.73
C HIS A 65 36.98 -44.72 -22.50
N GLU A 66 37.38 -43.50 -22.87
CA GLU A 66 38.72 -42.98 -22.56
C GLU A 66 38.97 -42.86 -21.05
N LEU A 67 37.96 -42.43 -20.27
CA LEU A 67 38.08 -42.30 -18.83
C LEU A 67 38.24 -43.67 -18.15
N ILE A 68 37.47 -44.66 -18.59
CA ILE A 68 37.58 -46.05 -18.11
C ILE A 68 38.94 -46.66 -18.50
N ALA A 69 39.41 -46.40 -19.72
CA ALA A 69 40.74 -46.85 -20.16
C ALA A 69 41.86 -46.20 -19.33
N ALA A 70 41.77 -44.90 -19.06
CA ALA A 70 42.75 -44.18 -18.23
C ALA A 70 42.73 -44.63 -16.76
N ASP A 71 41.55 -44.93 -16.19
CA ASP A 71 41.43 -45.48 -14.84
C ASP A 71 42.02 -46.90 -14.75
N ALA A 72 41.86 -47.71 -15.80
CA ALA A 72 42.43 -49.06 -15.89
C ALA A 72 43.97 -49.09 -16.01
N GLU A 73 44.62 -47.98 -16.36
CA GLU A 73 46.09 -47.88 -16.43
C GLU A 73 46.76 -47.66 -15.06
N LEU A 74 46.02 -47.23 -14.03
CA LEU A 74 46.55 -46.92 -12.69
C LEU A 74 45.74 -47.53 -11.51
N PRO A 75 45.34 -48.82 -11.56
CA PRO A 75 44.41 -49.38 -10.58
C PRO A 75 44.97 -49.42 -9.16
N GLU A 76 46.24 -49.74 -8.97
CA GLU A 76 46.83 -49.88 -7.63
C GLU A 76 47.16 -48.53 -6.96
N VAL A 77 47.37 -47.48 -7.75
CA VAL A 77 47.80 -46.15 -7.27
C VAL A 77 46.60 -45.27 -6.90
N LEU A 78 45.50 -45.34 -7.67
CA LEU A 78 44.32 -44.49 -7.46
C LEU A 78 43.22 -45.14 -6.62
N ALA A 79 43.11 -46.47 -6.60
CA ALA A 79 42.06 -47.16 -5.85
C ALA A 79 41.98 -46.79 -4.35
N PRO A 80 43.10 -46.64 -3.61
CA PRO A 80 43.03 -46.31 -2.17
C PRO A 80 42.50 -44.92 -1.86
N MET A 81 42.55 -43.99 -2.84
CA MET A 81 42.18 -42.58 -2.67
C MET A 81 40.95 -42.18 -3.45
N ARG A 82 40.38 -43.08 -4.27
CA ARG A 82 39.25 -42.78 -5.15
C ARG A 82 38.04 -42.23 -4.39
N GLU A 83 37.63 -42.87 -3.31
CA GLU A 83 36.52 -42.39 -2.48
C GLU A 83 36.83 -41.05 -1.80
N ASN A 84 38.07 -40.83 -1.36
CA ASN A 84 38.47 -39.58 -0.72
C ASN A 84 38.57 -38.41 -1.72
N VAL A 85 39.00 -38.68 -2.95
CA VAL A 85 39.00 -37.71 -4.05
C VAL A 85 37.57 -37.36 -4.44
N LEU A 86 36.71 -38.37 -4.62
CA LEU A 86 35.29 -38.15 -4.89
C LEU A 86 34.61 -37.41 -3.75
N ALA A 87 34.80 -37.82 -2.49
CA ALA A 87 34.22 -37.16 -1.33
C ALA A 87 34.73 -35.72 -1.17
N TYR A 88 36.01 -35.45 -1.44
CA TYR A 88 36.53 -34.07 -1.40
C TYR A 88 35.91 -33.21 -2.50
N LEU A 89 35.84 -33.71 -3.74
CA LEU A 89 35.27 -32.96 -4.87
C LEU A 89 33.75 -32.78 -4.75
N LEU A 90 33.04 -33.78 -4.20
CA LEU A 90 31.60 -33.76 -3.99
C LEU A 90 31.20 -33.10 -2.66
N GLY A 91 32.15 -32.86 -1.74
CA GLY A 91 31.93 -32.36 -0.37
C GLY A 91 32.34 -30.90 -0.12
N LEU A 92 32.51 -30.09 -1.17
CA LEU A 92 32.95 -28.68 -1.08
C LEU A 92 31.94 -27.70 -0.46
N SER A 93 30.86 -28.18 0.18
CA SER A 93 29.76 -27.36 0.71
C SER A 93 29.81 -27.05 2.22
N LYS A 94 30.94 -27.20 2.94
CA LYS A 94 31.04 -26.70 4.34
C LYS A 94 32.38 -26.04 4.69
N ARG A 95 32.31 -24.76 5.12
CA ARG A 95 33.26 -24.11 6.04
C ARG A 95 32.56 -23.04 6.88
N GLU A 96 32.65 -23.12 8.21
CA GLU A 96 32.52 -21.97 9.11
C GLU A 96 33.86 -21.72 9.80
N GLY A 97 34.48 -20.60 9.49
CA GLY A 97 35.41 -19.87 10.36
C GLY A 97 34.90 -18.44 10.44
N ILE A 98 35.02 -17.78 11.60
CA ILE A 98 34.58 -16.39 11.78
C ILE A 98 35.24 -15.54 10.66
N PRO A 99 34.46 -14.90 9.77
CA PRO A 99 35.03 -14.12 8.69
C PRO A 99 35.83 -12.96 9.28
N SER A 100 37.02 -12.67 8.74
CA SER A 100 37.75 -11.45 9.13
C SER A 100 37.08 -10.19 8.57
N GLN A 101 36.25 -10.35 7.54
CA GLN A 101 35.58 -9.28 6.81
C GLN A 101 34.31 -9.81 6.14
N ILE A 102 33.24 -9.00 6.13
CA ILE A 102 31.98 -9.25 5.40
C ILE A 102 31.61 -7.96 4.66
N GLY A 103 31.63 -7.98 3.32
CA GLY A 103 31.46 -6.77 2.52
C GLY A 103 32.49 -5.68 2.89
N PRO A 104 32.09 -4.40 3.02
CA PRO A 104 32.98 -3.31 3.43
C PRO A 104 33.23 -3.28 4.95
N TYR A 105 32.87 -4.31 5.71
CA TYR A 105 32.91 -4.31 7.17
C TYR A 105 33.96 -5.27 7.72
N LYS A 106 34.89 -4.74 8.52
CA LYS A 106 35.87 -5.53 9.26
C LYS A 106 35.25 -6.09 10.53
N ILE A 107 35.24 -7.41 10.66
CA ILE A 107 34.61 -8.10 11.80
C ILE A 107 35.51 -7.95 13.04
N LEU A 108 34.91 -7.50 14.14
CA LEU A 108 35.55 -7.38 15.45
C LEU A 108 35.35 -8.65 16.27
N GLN A 109 34.10 -9.11 16.39
CA GLN A 109 33.74 -10.32 17.15
C GLN A 109 32.40 -10.90 16.68
N SER A 110 32.20 -12.20 16.89
CA SER A 110 30.89 -12.84 16.73
C SER A 110 30.02 -12.55 17.97
N MET A 111 28.76 -12.20 17.73
CA MET A 111 27.76 -11.89 18.76
C MET A 111 26.80 -13.06 19.01
N GLY A 112 26.94 -14.17 18.28
CA GLY A 112 26.08 -15.36 18.36
C GLY A 112 24.92 -15.35 17.36
N ARG A 113 24.00 -16.30 17.51
CA ARG A 113 22.81 -16.44 16.65
C ARG A 113 21.60 -15.72 17.25
N ALA A 114 20.88 -14.98 16.39
CA ALA A 114 19.58 -14.38 16.66
C ALA A 114 18.56 -15.06 15.73
N GLY A 115 17.94 -16.13 16.23
CA GLY A 115 17.11 -17.00 15.39
C GLY A 115 17.91 -17.75 14.34
N ILE A 116 17.48 -17.65 13.08
CA ILE A 116 18.18 -18.22 11.93
C ILE A 116 19.42 -17.40 11.52
N ALA A 117 19.54 -16.15 11.98
CA ALA A 117 20.61 -15.24 11.58
C ALA A 117 21.82 -15.34 12.51
N THR A 118 23.03 -15.18 11.96
CA THR A 118 24.25 -15.01 12.75
C THR A 118 24.60 -13.53 12.82
N THR A 119 24.98 -13.03 13.99
CA THR A 119 25.28 -11.62 14.21
C THR A 119 26.76 -11.38 14.47
N TYR A 120 27.31 -10.30 13.92
CA TYR A 120 28.71 -9.90 14.07
C TYR A 120 28.81 -8.42 14.44
N ALA A 121 29.66 -8.07 15.39
CA ALA A 121 30.06 -6.68 15.60
C ALA A 121 31.21 -6.35 14.65
N ALA A 122 31.12 -5.23 13.95
CA ALA A 122 32.03 -4.85 12.87
C ALA A 122 32.25 -3.32 12.82
N ARG A 123 33.19 -2.88 11.98
CA ARG A 123 33.39 -1.46 11.60
C ARG A 123 33.50 -1.31 10.10
N HIS A 124 32.97 -0.23 9.54
CA HIS A 124 33.09 0.09 8.12
C HIS A 124 34.54 0.42 7.73
N GLU A 125 35.01 -0.06 6.58
CA GLU A 125 36.30 0.31 5.98
C GLU A 125 36.28 1.80 5.59
N GLY A 126 36.77 2.66 6.48
CA GLY A 126 36.80 4.13 6.31
C GLY A 126 36.15 4.91 7.44
N GLY A 127 35.47 4.24 8.39
CA GLY A 127 34.80 4.88 9.52
C GLY A 127 35.17 4.27 10.87
N ASN A 128 34.91 5.01 11.96
CA ASN A 128 35.10 4.54 13.34
C ASN A 128 33.79 4.08 14.02
N GLU A 129 32.68 4.11 13.28
CA GLU A 129 31.34 3.75 13.76
C GLU A 129 31.22 2.23 13.94
N LEU A 130 30.61 1.82 15.06
CA LEU A 130 30.33 0.42 15.36
C LEU A 130 29.07 0.00 14.58
N VAL A 131 29.12 -1.14 13.92
CA VAL A 131 28.00 -1.69 13.14
C VAL A 131 27.76 -3.13 13.57
N VAL A 132 26.50 -3.50 13.74
CA VAL A 132 26.07 -4.88 13.97
C VAL A 132 25.55 -5.45 12.66
N LEU A 133 26.25 -6.44 12.11
CA LEU A 133 25.84 -7.14 10.90
C LEU A 133 24.93 -8.31 11.29
N ARG A 134 23.69 -8.29 10.81
CA ARG A 134 22.77 -9.43 10.90
C ARG A 134 22.82 -10.22 9.60
N CYS A 135 23.42 -11.40 9.63
CA CYS A 135 23.62 -12.27 8.47
C CYS A 135 22.58 -13.40 8.49
N SER A 136 21.52 -13.28 7.69
CA SER A 136 20.40 -14.22 7.65
C SER A 136 20.51 -15.14 6.43
N PRO A 137 20.65 -16.46 6.60
CA PRO A 137 20.72 -17.38 5.48
C PRO A 137 19.36 -17.52 4.79
N THR A 138 19.36 -17.61 3.47
CA THR A 138 18.21 -17.96 2.63
C THR A 138 18.14 -19.46 2.37
N THR A 139 19.21 -20.21 2.67
CA THR A 139 19.29 -21.67 2.58
C THR A 139 18.79 -22.35 3.87
N GLY A 140 18.12 -23.51 3.74
CA GLY A 140 17.55 -24.26 4.88
C GLY A 140 16.05 -24.06 5.13
N TRP A 141 15.40 -23.19 4.36
CA TRP A 141 13.94 -23.08 4.27
C TRP A 141 13.38 -24.00 3.17
N ALA A 142 12.13 -24.42 3.28
CA ALA A 142 11.47 -25.23 2.24
C ALA A 142 11.38 -24.51 0.87
N ASP A 143 11.32 -23.18 0.90
CA ASP A 143 11.40 -22.29 -0.25
C ASP A 143 12.38 -21.13 0.06
N PRO A 144 13.58 -21.11 -0.55
CA PRO A 144 14.58 -20.04 -0.38
C PRO A 144 14.08 -18.64 -0.74
N ASP A 145 13.15 -18.53 -1.71
CA ASP A 145 12.61 -17.23 -2.13
C ASP A 145 11.60 -16.68 -1.13
N SER A 146 10.84 -17.55 -0.47
CA SER A 146 10.00 -17.16 0.67
C SER A 146 10.84 -16.68 1.84
N ALA A 147 12.00 -17.31 2.10
CA ALA A 147 12.93 -16.84 3.13
C ALA A 147 13.49 -15.46 2.80
N ARG A 148 13.92 -15.24 1.54
CA ARG A 148 14.40 -13.94 1.07
C ARG A 148 13.33 -12.86 1.18
N ARG A 149 12.09 -13.12 0.74
CA ARG A 149 10.96 -12.17 0.89
C ARG A 149 10.68 -11.85 2.35
N ALA A 150 10.72 -12.83 3.24
CA ALA A 150 10.50 -12.61 4.67
C ALA A 150 11.58 -11.70 5.28
N ILE A 151 12.87 -11.95 4.99
CA ILE A 151 14.00 -11.15 5.50
C ILE A 151 13.95 -9.71 4.94
N LEU A 152 13.63 -9.53 3.66
CA LEU A 152 13.56 -8.20 3.04
C LEU A 152 12.36 -7.38 3.52
N ARG A 153 11.21 -8.02 3.76
CA ARG A 153 10.05 -7.36 4.38
C ARG A 153 10.37 -6.87 5.79
N GLU A 154 11.08 -7.67 6.59
CA GLU A 154 11.55 -7.24 7.92
C GLU A 154 12.50 -6.03 7.80
N TYR A 155 13.44 -6.07 6.85
CA TYR A 155 14.35 -4.95 6.57
C TYR A 155 13.60 -3.67 6.16
N ASP A 156 12.64 -3.75 5.23
CA ASP A 156 11.89 -2.59 4.76
C ASP A 156 11.07 -1.95 5.89
N ALA A 157 10.50 -2.76 6.77
CA ALA A 157 9.76 -2.29 7.92
C ALA A 157 10.69 -1.63 8.97
N LEU A 158 11.85 -2.23 9.24
CA LEU A 158 12.89 -1.62 10.10
C LEU A 158 13.41 -0.30 9.53
N ARG A 159 13.57 -0.19 8.21
CA ARG A 159 14.00 1.04 7.54
C ARG A 159 12.97 2.16 7.69
N ARG A 160 11.68 1.88 7.50
CA ARG A 160 10.59 2.87 7.70
C ARG A 160 10.54 3.38 9.14
N LEU A 161 10.76 2.48 10.11
CA LEU A 161 10.79 2.84 11.53
C LEU A 161 12.10 3.54 11.95
N ALA A 162 13.19 3.38 11.19
CA ALA A 162 14.45 4.04 11.49
C ALA A 162 14.33 5.57 11.32
N ASP A 163 13.54 6.01 10.34
CA ASP A 163 13.31 7.44 10.06
C ASP A 163 12.50 8.14 11.17
N SER A 164 11.65 7.41 11.91
CA SER A 164 10.93 7.93 13.08
C SER A 164 11.79 7.98 14.36
N GLY A 165 13.02 7.46 14.29
CA GLY A 165 13.94 7.37 15.40
C GLY A 165 13.51 6.38 16.50
N ARG A 166 12.54 5.49 16.22
CA ARG A 166 11.99 4.48 17.14
C ARG A 166 12.74 3.16 17.16
N VAL A 167 13.60 2.92 16.18
CA VAL A 167 14.52 1.77 16.11
C VAL A 167 15.94 2.25 15.78
N TRP A 168 16.92 1.36 15.81
CA TRP A 168 18.29 1.69 15.37
C TRP A 168 18.34 1.96 13.86
N ARG A 169 19.26 2.82 13.43
CA ARG A 169 19.48 3.10 12.01
C ARG A 169 19.90 1.80 11.31
N VAL A 170 19.33 1.55 10.15
CA VAL A 170 19.71 0.43 9.29
C VAL A 170 20.25 0.95 7.97
N ASP A 171 21.41 0.45 7.57
CA ASP A 171 22.00 0.76 6.27
C ASP A 171 21.48 -0.21 5.21
N PRO A 172 21.64 0.12 3.90
CA PRO A 172 21.28 -0.78 2.81
C PRO A 172 21.80 -2.20 3.02
N TYR A 173 20.90 -3.19 2.92
CA TYR A 173 21.29 -4.59 2.96
C TYR A 173 22.14 -4.96 1.73
N PHE A 174 22.93 -6.02 1.86
CA PHE A 174 23.68 -6.60 0.75
C PHE A 174 23.72 -8.13 0.89
N THR A 175 24.08 -8.83 -0.17
CA THR A 175 24.22 -10.29 -0.16
C THR A 175 25.66 -10.70 0.13
N TRP A 176 25.84 -11.75 0.91
CA TRP A 176 27.12 -12.39 1.20
C TRP A 176 27.01 -13.87 0.82
N ASN A 177 27.97 -14.36 0.01
CA ASN A 177 28.02 -15.74 -0.52
C ASN A 177 26.76 -16.19 -1.31
N ASP A 178 26.01 -15.25 -1.89
CA ASP A 178 24.78 -15.44 -2.68
C ASP A 178 23.57 -16.06 -1.95
N ASP A 179 23.77 -16.59 -0.74
CA ASP A 179 22.76 -17.29 0.06
C ASP A 179 22.52 -16.66 1.44
N THR A 180 23.13 -15.51 1.73
CA THR A 180 22.99 -14.82 3.02
C THR A 180 22.70 -13.34 2.81
N ILE A 181 21.61 -12.84 3.38
CA ILE A 181 21.29 -11.42 3.38
C ILE A 181 21.89 -10.79 4.64
N VAL A 182 22.72 -9.77 4.43
CA VAL A 182 23.40 -9.03 5.49
C VAL A 182 22.73 -7.67 5.64
N VAL A 183 22.15 -7.42 6.81
CA VAL A 183 21.59 -6.12 7.19
C VAL A 183 22.55 -5.46 8.18
N PRO A 184 23.21 -4.34 7.81
CA PRO A 184 24.01 -3.55 8.73
C PRO A 184 23.10 -2.67 9.61
N ILE A 185 23.24 -2.82 10.92
CA ILE A 185 22.47 -2.08 11.93
C ILE A 185 23.43 -1.21 12.72
N ILE A 186 23.11 0.07 12.87
CA ILE A 186 23.97 1.07 13.49
C ILE A 186 23.38 1.44 14.86
N PRO A 187 23.92 0.90 15.96
CA PRO A 187 23.42 1.17 17.30
C PRO A 187 23.66 2.64 17.71
N ALA A 188 22.68 3.21 18.39
CA ALA A 188 22.76 4.54 18.99
C ALA A 188 23.21 4.45 20.47
N PRO A 189 23.80 5.51 21.05
CA PRO A 189 24.11 5.55 22.47
C PRO A 189 22.82 5.64 23.31
N THR A 190 22.37 4.51 23.84
CA THR A 190 21.13 4.37 24.63
C THR A 190 21.40 3.56 25.91
N SER A 191 20.43 3.53 26.83
CA SER A 191 20.41 2.58 27.95
C SER A 191 19.15 1.74 27.91
N SER A 192 19.28 0.42 28.05
CA SER A 192 18.12 -0.46 28.23
C SER A 192 17.49 -0.29 29.61
N LEU A 193 16.21 -0.62 29.76
CA LEU A 193 15.53 -0.56 31.06
C LEU A 193 16.28 -1.41 32.10
N THR A 194 16.75 -2.61 31.76
CA THR A 194 17.53 -3.46 32.68
C THR A 194 18.82 -2.79 33.14
N MET A 195 19.56 -2.18 32.21
CA MET A 195 20.82 -1.49 32.54
C MET A 195 20.55 -0.27 33.41
N SER A 196 19.45 0.43 33.13
CA SER A 196 18.95 1.56 33.90
C SER A 196 18.56 1.17 35.33
N ILE A 197 17.90 0.01 35.55
CA ILE A 197 17.63 -0.52 36.90
C ILE A 197 18.93 -0.74 37.65
N ARG A 198 19.91 -1.42 37.03
CA ARG A 198 21.21 -1.74 37.65
C ARG A 198 22.03 -0.50 37.99
N LYS A 199 21.95 0.54 37.16
CA LYS A 199 22.65 1.81 37.35
C LYS A 199 21.88 2.83 38.18
N ALA A 200 20.63 2.52 38.58
CA ALA A 200 19.71 3.46 39.22
C ALA A 200 19.59 4.79 38.46
N LEU A 201 19.43 4.71 37.13
CA LEU A 201 19.27 5.86 36.23
C LEU A 201 17.87 5.85 35.64
N PRO A 202 17.09 6.93 35.67
CA PRO A 202 17.37 8.19 36.35
C PRO A 202 17.33 8.02 37.88
N ALA A 203 17.84 9.02 38.60
CA ALA A 203 17.94 8.97 40.05
C ALA A 203 16.58 8.64 40.70
N ARG A 204 16.62 7.74 41.67
CA ARG A 204 15.44 7.32 42.44
C ARG A 204 15.22 8.22 43.64
N THR A 205 13.96 8.42 44.00
CA THR A 205 13.55 9.15 45.22
C THR A 205 13.94 8.37 46.49
N PRO A 206 13.91 8.98 47.68
CA PRO A 206 14.33 8.32 48.93
C PRO A 206 13.57 7.03 49.29
N ASP A 207 12.36 6.87 48.77
CA ASP A 207 11.52 5.68 48.89
C ASP A 207 11.73 4.65 47.75
N GLY A 208 12.75 4.85 46.92
CA GLY A 208 13.19 3.91 45.89
C GLY A 208 12.46 3.99 44.55
N ARG A 209 11.52 4.94 44.38
CA ARG A 209 10.77 5.12 43.12
C ARG A 209 11.53 5.92 42.09
N VAL A 210 11.18 5.77 40.81
CA VAL A 210 11.67 6.67 39.76
C VAL A 210 10.96 8.02 39.90
N ALA A 211 11.69 9.13 39.74
CA ALA A 211 11.08 10.47 39.82
C ALA A 211 9.90 10.61 38.83
N GLU A 212 8.76 11.12 39.31
CA GLU A 212 7.47 11.11 38.59
C GLU A 212 7.58 11.66 37.16
N ALA A 213 8.19 12.84 36.99
CA ALA A 213 8.35 13.47 35.68
C ALA A 213 9.17 12.63 34.68
N ALA A 214 10.14 11.86 35.17
CA ALA A 214 10.93 10.96 34.31
C ALA A 214 10.18 9.65 34.02
N ALA A 215 9.40 9.17 34.99
CA ALA A 215 8.51 8.02 34.81
C ALA A 215 7.42 8.31 33.77
N GLU A 216 6.74 9.46 33.86
CA GLU A 216 5.68 9.88 32.94
C GLU A 216 6.21 10.10 31.53
N ALA A 217 7.33 10.82 31.40
CA ALA A 217 7.95 11.08 30.09
C ALA A 217 8.32 9.77 29.36
N LEU A 218 8.97 8.83 30.06
CA LEU A 218 9.39 7.57 29.47
C LEU A 218 8.21 6.65 29.18
N VAL A 219 7.26 6.50 30.11
CA VAL A 219 6.11 5.59 29.95
C VAL A 219 5.19 6.07 28.83
N SER A 220 4.92 7.38 28.74
CA SER A 220 4.13 7.95 27.65
C SER A 220 4.81 7.76 26.30
N ASP A 221 6.10 8.08 26.19
CA ASP A 221 6.83 7.92 24.94
C ASP A 221 7.01 6.45 24.55
N ALA A 222 7.10 5.51 25.50
CA ALA A 222 7.12 4.08 25.23
C ALA A 222 5.84 3.58 24.55
N PHE A 223 4.66 4.00 25.06
CA PHE A 223 3.38 3.63 24.44
C PHE A 223 3.16 4.34 23.10
N ALA A 224 3.61 5.59 22.96
CA ALA A 224 3.58 6.31 21.69
C ALA A 224 4.48 5.63 20.64
N ALA A 225 5.69 5.20 21.04
CA ALA A 225 6.59 4.43 20.21
C ALA A 225 5.95 3.11 19.75
N LEU A 226 5.24 2.41 20.65
CA LEU A 226 4.59 1.15 20.30
C LEU A 226 3.42 1.36 19.34
N ALA A 227 2.65 2.43 19.52
CA ALA A 227 1.59 2.82 18.59
C ALA A 227 2.14 3.12 17.18
N GLU A 228 3.29 3.80 17.08
CA GLU A 228 3.97 4.04 15.81
C GLU A 228 4.45 2.74 15.15
N VAL A 229 4.95 1.78 15.92
CA VAL A 229 5.30 0.44 15.42
C VAL A 229 4.07 -0.27 14.86
N HIS A 230 2.96 -0.29 15.59
CA HIS A 230 1.72 -0.94 15.16
C HIS A 230 1.09 -0.27 13.93
N ALA A 231 1.18 1.06 13.82
CA ALA A 231 0.71 1.81 12.64
C ALA A 231 1.43 1.42 11.32
N THR A 232 2.61 0.80 11.41
CA THR A 232 3.31 0.23 10.24
C THR A 232 2.88 -1.21 9.90
N GLY A 233 1.89 -1.74 10.60
CA GLY A 233 1.39 -3.11 10.44
C GLY A 233 2.28 -4.18 11.08
N LEU A 234 3.20 -3.79 11.98
CA LEU A 234 4.12 -4.71 12.68
C LEU A 234 3.66 -4.99 14.12
N LEU A 235 3.70 -6.25 14.54
CA LEU A 235 3.62 -6.70 15.94
C LEU A 235 5.02 -7.09 16.42
N HIS A 236 5.47 -6.67 17.60
CA HIS A 236 6.82 -6.97 18.11
C HIS A 236 6.94 -8.38 18.70
N ARG A 237 5.92 -8.85 19.45
CA ARG A 237 5.75 -10.21 20.01
C ARG A 237 6.81 -10.70 21.01
N GLY A 238 7.75 -9.85 21.40
CA GLY A 238 8.89 -10.23 22.24
C GLY A 238 9.42 -9.11 23.13
N LEU A 239 8.57 -8.16 23.52
CA LEU A 239 8.98 -7.03 24.35
C LEU A 239 9.38 -7.51 25.76
N HIS A 240 10.50 -7.01 26.25
CA HIS A 240 11.00 -7.21 27.61
C HIS A 240 12.02 -6.11 27.95
N PRO A 241 12.44 -5.93 29.23
CA PRO A 241 13.29 -4.80 29.66
C PRO A 241 14.62 -4.61 28.90
N ASP A 242 15.22 -5.66 28.36
CA ASP A 242 16.46 -5.52 27.56
C ASP A 242 16.21 -5.03 26.12
N ARG A 243 14.96 -5.09 25.64
CA ARG A 243 14.54 -4.65 24.29
C ARG A 243 13.92 -3.26 24.25
N VAL A 244 13.70 -2.66 25.41
CA VAL A 244 13.22 -1.29 25.55
C VAL A 244 14.41 -0.43 25.97
N GLU A 245 14.82 0.45 25.07
CA GLU A 245 15.94 1.35 25.28
C GLU A 245 15.46 2.79 25.27
N PHE A 246 16.18 3.66 25.95
CA PHE A 246 15.87 5.09 25.94
C PHE A 246 17.14 5.93 25.96
N THR A 247 17.01 7.14 25.45
CA THR A 247 18.04 8.19 25.45
C THR A 247 17.95 9.05 26.71
N THR A 248 18.89 9.99 26.87
CA THR A 248 18.91 10.91 28.02
C THR A 248 17.70 11.85 28.12
N ASP A 249 17.03 12.11 27.00
CA ASP A 249 15.77 12.87 26.88
C ASP A 249 14.51 11.97 26.95
N TYR A 250 14.66 10.72 27.38
CA TYR A 250 13.58 9.72 27.54
C TYR A 250 12.89 9.29 26.24
N ARG A 251 13.50 9.53 25.07
CA ARG A 251 13.02 8.98 23.80
C ARG A 251 13.25 7.48 23.77
N VAL A 252 12.15 6.72 23.67
CA VAL A 252 12.11 5.27 23.68
C VAL A 252 12.32 4.70 22.29
N ARG A 253 13.13 3.64 22.25
CA ARG A 253 13.43 2.82 21.08
C ARG A 253 13.25 1.36 21.41
N PHE A 254 12.82 0.60 20.40
CA PHE A 254 12.76 -0.85 20.48
C PHE A 254 13.89 -1.48 19.67
N ARG A 255 14.38 -2.62 20.14
CA ARG A 255 15.39 -3.44 19.47
C ARG A 255 14.96 -4.90 19.40
N ASP A 256 15.63 -5.66 18.54
CA ASP A 256 15.44 -7.11 18.37
C ASP A 256 14.01 -7.52 17.92
N PHE A 257 13.63 -7.09 16.71
CA PHE A 257 12.36 -7.44 16.03
C PHE A 257 12.30 -8.89 15.49
N PHE A 258 13.16 -9.78 15.98
CA PHE A 258 13.27 -11.16 15.47
C PHE A 258 11.97 -11.98 15.53
N LEU A 259 11.09 -11.70 16.50
CA LEU A 259 9.80 -12.40 16.65
C LEU A 259 8.64 -11.64 16.01
N ALA A 260 8.91 -10.49 15.38
CA ALA A 260 7.89 -9.59 14.89
C ALA A 260 7.06 -10.19 13.75
N ARG A 261 5.79 -9.80 13.63
CA ARG A 261 4.87 -10.27 12.59
C ARG A 261 4.21 -9.10 11.88
N ILE A 262 4.11 -9.16 10.56
CA ILE A 262 3.27 -8.24 9.79
C ILE A 262 1.81 -8.73 9.84
N VAL A 263 0.87 -7.85 10.19
CA VAL A 263 -0.52 -8.19 10.53
C VAL A 263 -1.32 -8.80 9.35
N GLU A 264 -0.93 -8.53 8.11
CA GLU A 264 -1.69 -8.93 6.89
C GLU A 264 -1.05 -10.07 6.05
N GLY A 265 -0.15 -10.89 6.61
CA GLY A 265 0.49 -11.99 5.88
C GLY A 265 0.24 -13.37 6.49
N GLN A 266 -0.03 -14.38 5.65
CA GLN A 266 0.14 -15.80 6.03
C GLN A 266 1.45 -15.98 6.82
N THR A 267 1.36 -16.84 7.84
CA THR A 267 2.36 -17.10 8.89
C THR A 267 3.82 -17.01 8.41
N ILE A 268 4.60 -16.11 9.01
CA ILE A 268 6.02 -15.86 8.68
C ILE A 268 6.95 -17.04 9.07
N ALA A 269 6.43 -18.08 9.73
CA ALA A 269 7.10 -19.38 9.86
C ALA A 269 6.09 -20.50 10.19
N PRO A 270 6.00 -21.60 9.41
CA PRO A 270 5.40 -22.82 9.88
C PRO A 270 6.41 -23.51 10.81
N ALA A 271 6.12 -23.49 12.11
CA ALA A 271 6.87 -24.17 13.17
C ALA A 271 8.33 -23.68 13.38
N LEU A 272 8.55 -22.93 14.47
CA LEU A 272 9.86 -22.88 15.14
C LEU A 272 10.14 -24.27 15.72
N ALA A 273 10.80 -25.15 14.95
CA ALA A 273 11.46 -26.31 15.50
C ALA A 273 12.78 -25.84 16.17
N GLU A 274 12.67 -25.49 17.46
CA GLU A 274 13.66 -25.39 18.58
C GLU A 274 15.18 -25.19 18.35
N PRO A 275 15.97 -24.75 19.37
CA PRO A 275 15.69 -23.85 20.50
C PRO A 275 16.76 -22.73 20.57
N SER A 276 16.35 -21.47 20.45
CA SER A 276 17.08 -20.38 21.13
C SER A 276 16.22 -19.95 22.31
N PRO A 277 16.75 -19.81 23.53
CA PRO A 277 15.96 -19.40 24.68
C PRO A 277 15.35 -18.03 24.40
N ASP A 278 14.03 -17.98 24.19
CA ASP A 278 13.30 -16.72 24.07
C ASP A 278 13.29 -16.04 25.43
N LEU A 279 14.22 -15.11 25.62
CA LEU A 279 14.33 -14.30 26.83
C LEU A 279 13.08 -13.44 27.09
N GLY A 280 12.21 -13.26 26.10
CA GLY A 280 10.91 -12.60 26.25
C GLY A 280 9.79 -13.52 26.72
N ALA A 281 9.98 -14.85 26.74
CA ALA A 281 8.94 -15.81 27.14
C ALA A 281 8.34 -15.51 28.54
N PRO A 282 9.14 -15.15 29.56
CA PRO A 282 8.62 -14.78 30.88
C PRO A 282 7.86 -13.44 30.92
N PHE A 283 7.85 -12.65 29.84
CA PHE A 283 7.15 -11.37 29.76
C PHE A 283 5.87 -11.44 28.90
N ARG A 284 5.56 -12.60 28.33
CA ARG A 284 4.43 -12.78 27.40
C ARG A 284 3.08 -12.60 28.09
N ALA A 285 2.15 -11.98 27.36
CA ALA A 285 0.74 -11.93 27.74
C ALA A 285 0.15 -13.34 27.94
N PRO A 286 -0.86 -13.51 28.81
CA PRO A 286 -1.45 -14.82 29.13
C PRO A 286 -1.86 -15.63 27.89
N GLU A 287 -2.45 -14.99 26.89
CA GLU A 287 -2.90 -15.62 25.65
C GLU A 287 -1.75 -16.12 24.74
N CYS A 288 -0.52 -15.65 24.97
CA CYS A 288 0.68 -15.97 24.19
C CYS A 288 1.59 -17.01 24.87
N ARG A 289 1.22 -17.51 26.06
CA ARG A 289 2.05 -18.44 26.84
C ARG A 289 2.19 -19.80 26.17
N GLU A 290 1.09 -20.35 25.65
CA GLU A 290 1.08 -21.65 24.95
C GLU A 290 1.62 -21.55 23.53
N SER A 291 1.33 -20.45 22.83
CA SER A 291 1.81 -20.20 21.49
C SER A 291 1.97 -18.71 21.23
N ILE A 292 3.16 -18.28 20.83
CA ILE A 292 3.41 -16.90 20.43
C ILE A 292 2.61 -16.51 19.16
N ALA A 293 2.04 -17.48 18.42
CA ALA A 293 1.28 -17.25 17.19
C ALA A 293 -0.05 -16.51 17.42
N THR A 294 -0.61 -16.59 18.62
CA THR A 294 -1.85 -15.91 19.03
C THR A 294 -1.67 -14.43 19.34
N ALA A 295 -0.42 -13.92 19.29
CA ALA A 295 -0.13 -12.54 19.61
C ALA A 295 -0.87 -11.54 18.72
N MET A 296 -1.40 -10.52 19.38
CA MET A 296 -2.10 -9.36 18.82
C MET A 296 -1.52 -8.07 19.41
N GLU A 297 -2.01 -6.90 18.97
CA GLU A 297 -1.54 -5.60 19.49
C GLU A 297 -1.68 -5.51 21.02
N ALA A 298 -2.82 -5.98 21.55
CA ALA A 298 -3.08 -6.03 22.99
C ALA A 298 -2.07 -6.92 23.76
N SER A 299 -1.42 -7.88 23.10
CA SER A 299 -0.38 -8.72 23.69
C SER A 299 0.96 -7.98 23.82
N ASP A 300 1.29 -7.09 22.87
CA ASP A 300 2.46 -6.22 22.95
C ASP A 300 2.26 -5.13 24.02
N THR A 301 1.05 -4.55 24.11
CA THR A 301 0.68 -3.59 25.18
C THR A 301 0.93 -4.19 26.56
N TYR A 302 0.52 -5.44 26.78
CA TYR A 302 0.75 -6.15 28.04
C TYR A 302 2.25 -6.34 28.31
N SER A 303 2.99 -6.83 27.32
CA SER A 303 4.42 -7.16 27.48
C SER A 303 5.26 -5.89 27.75
N LEU A 304 4.91 -4.77 27.09
CA LEU A 304 5.51 -3.46 27.34
C LEU A 304 5.16 -2.94 28.75
N ALA A 305 3.89 -3.00 29.14
CA ALA A 305 3.44 -2.57 30.45
C ALA A 305 4.14 -3.35 31.57
N LEU A 306 4.36 -4.65 31.39
CA LEU A 306 5.08 -5.49 32.34
C LEU A 306 6.55 -5.08 32.46
N ALA A 307 7.21 -4.83 31.32
CA ALA A 307 8.60 -4.37 31.28
C ALA A 307 8.78 -3.00 31.97
N LEU A 308 7.87 -2.05 31.70
CA LEU A 308 7.84 -0.73 32.33
C LEU A 308 7.54 -0.84 33.83
N SER A 309 6.63 -1.72 34.24
CA SER A 309 6.29 -1.96 35.65
C SER A 309 7.48 -2.52 36.43
N CYS A 310 8.19 -3.50 35.85
CA CYS A 310 9.45 -4.01 36.42
C CYS A 310 10.47 -2.88 36.61
N TRP A 311 10.62 -2.00 35.61
CA TRP A 311 11.52 -0.86 35.68
C TRP A 311 11.16 0.14 36.78
N LEU A 312 9.89 0.55 36.87
CA LEU A 312 9.41 1.48 37.90
C LEU A 312 9.62 0.91 39.31
N LEU A 313 9.29 -0.37 39.49
CA LEU A 313 9.43 -1.08 40.77
C LEU A 313 10.89 -1.47 41.10
N GLY A 314 11.84 -1.26 40.18
CA GLY A 314 13.26 -1.60 40.37
C GLY A 314 13.55 -3.10 40.35
N GLU A 315 12.68 -3.89 39.71
CA GLU A 315 12.76 -5.35 39.66
C GLU A 315 13.47 -5.81 38.38
N ALA A 316 14.71 -6.29 38.53
CA ALA A 316 15.52 -6.79 37.41
C ALA A 316 15.37 -8.32 37.19
N SER A 317 14.30 -8.93 37.70
CA SER A 317 14.07 -10.38 37.57
C SER A 317 13.91 -10.75 36.09
N ARG A 318 14.45 -11.92 35.72
CA ARG A 318 14.21 -12.53 34.40
C ARG A 318 12.91 -13.33 34.36
N GLU A 319 12.32 -13.60 35.52
CA GLU A 319 11.03 -14.27 35.68
C GLU A 319 10.15 -13.36 36.57
N PRO A 320 9.42 -12.41 35.96
CA PRO A 320 8.58 -11.49 36.72
C PRO A 320 7.34 -12.21 37.26
N ASP A 321 6.94 -11.91 38.51
CA ASP A 321 5.63 -12.32 39.03
C ASP A 321 4.56 -11.37 38.48
N HIS A 322 3.88 -11.79 37.41
CA HIS A 322 2.88 -10.97 36.71
C HIS A 322 1.78 -10.43 37.65
N ASP A 323 1.21 -11.31 38.49
CA ASP A 323 0.10 -10.95 39.36
C ASP A 323 0.57 -10.08 40.53
N GLY A 324 1.73 -10.40 41.11
CA GLY A 324 2.37 -9.58 42.14
C GLY A 324 2.77 -8.20 41.64
N ILE A 325 3.30 -8.10 40.42
CA ILE A 325 3.67 -6.83 39.78
C ILE A 325 2.42 -6.01 39.47
N ARG A 326 1.37 -6.60 38.91
CA ARG A 326 0.10 -5.92 38.64
C ARG A 326 -0.50 -5.34 39.92
N ALA A 327 -0.51 -6.09 41.01
CA ALA A 327 -1.02 -5.62 42.30
C ALA A 327 -0.19 -4.47 42.88
N ARG A 328 1.14 -4.54 42.77
CA ARG A 328 2.05 -3.51 43.28
C ARG A 328 2.05 -2.25 42.43
N ILE A 329 2.01 -2.37 41.11
CA ILE A 329 2.03 -1.21 40.20
C ILE A 329 0.73 -0.42 40.26
N ALA A 330 -0.40 -1.05 40.61
CA ALA A 330 -1.66 -0.34 40.84
C ALA A 330 -1.55 0.76 41.93
N GLY A 331 -0.61 0.61 42.87
CA GLY A 331 -0.30 1.63 43.90
C GLY A 331 0.80 2.62 43.52
N TYR A 332 1.39 2.50 42.32
CA TYR A 332 2.24 3.56 41.74
C TYR A 332 1.36 4.78 41.42
N PRO A 333 1.85 6.04 41.45
CA PRO A 333 0.97 7.21 41.43
C PRO A 333 0.22 7.42 40.09
N THR A 334 0.46 8.49 39.33
CA THR A 334 -0.38 8.83 38.16
C THR A 334 -0.43 7.72 37.11
N LEU A 335 0.63 6.91 37.04
CA LEU A 335 0.81 5.83 36.06
C LEU A 335 0.21 4.48 36.50
N GLY A 336 0.02 4.25 37.79
CA GLY A 336 -0.33 2.93 38.33
C GLY A 336 -1.64 2.34 37.80
N PRO A 337 -2.75 3.11 37.80
CA PRO A 337 -4.03 2.63 37.29
C PRO A 337 -3.97 2.22 35.81
N VAL A 338 -3.28 3.01 34.96
CA VAL A 338 -3.17 2.73 33.53
C VAL A 338 -2.33 1.49 33.27
N LEU A 339 -1.19 1.35 33.96
CA LEU A 339 -0.33 0.16 33.82
C LEU A 339 -1.02 -1.11 34.35
N ALA A 340 -1.80 -1.02 35.43
CA ALA A 340 -2.56 -2.16 35.95
C ALA A 340 -3.70 -2.62 35.01
N GLU A 341 -4.27 -1.70 34.23
CA GLU A 341 -5.26 -1.98 33.18
C GLU A 341 -4.60 -2.59 31.93
N CYS A 342 -3.44 -2.08 31.51
CA CYS A 342 -2.64 -2.71 30.45
C CYS A 342 -2.19 -4.14 30.81
N LEU A 343 -2.04 -4.44 32.10
CA LEU A 343 -1.72 -5.77 32.63
C LEU A 343 -2.96 -6.64 32.91
N ASP A 344 -4.15 -6.29 32.42
CA ASP A 344 -5.33 -7.14 32.58
C ASP A 344 -5.14 -8.50 31.87
N PRO A 345 -5.49 -9.63 32.51
CA PRO A 345 -5.37 -10.93 31.87
C PRO A 345 -6.28 -11.09 30.64
N ASP A 346 -7.40 -10.35 30.58
CA ASP A 346 -8.29 -10.32 29.42
C ASP A 346 -7.82 -9.27 28.40
N ALA A 347 -7.46 -9.72 27.19
CA ALA A 347 -6.95 -8.87 26.12
C ALA A 347 -7.95 -7.79 25.67
N LEU A 348 -9.26 -8.05 25.78
CA LEU A 348 -10.30 -7.10 25.34
C LEU A 348 -10.46 -5.89 26.28
N ARG A 349 -9.92 -5.97 27.51
CA ARG A 349 -10.01 -4.92 28.52
C ARG A 349 -8.80 -3.99 28.52
N ARG A 350 -7.77 -4.30 27.75
CA ARG A 350 -6.54 -3.50 27.68
C ARG A 350 -6.76 -2.32 26.74
N PRO A 351 -6.32 -1.10 27.09
CA PRO A 351 -6.36 0.03 26.16
C PRO A 351 -5.41 -0.21 24.98
N SER A 352 -5.67 0.45 23.85
CA SER A 352 -4.69 0.47 22.76
C SER A 352 -3.41 1.20 23.20
N PRO A 353 -2.25 0.96 22.56
CA PRO A 353 -1.04 1.72 22.84
C PRO A 353 -1.22 3.24 22.71
N SER A 354 -2.01 3.71 21.75
CA SER A 354 -2.33 5.14 21.58
C SER A 354 -3.15 5.71 22.74
N GLN A 355 -4.14 4.96 23.23
CA GLN A 355 -4.94 5.33 24.40
C GLN A 355 -4.08 5.32 25.68
N ALA A 356 -3.21 4.32 25.85
CA ALA A 356 -2.28 4.25 26.96
C ALA A 356 -1.29 5.43 26.95
N ALA A 357 -0.76 5.80 25.77
CA ALA A 357 0.13 6.95 25.60
C ALA A 357 -0.54 8.27 25.99
N GLN A 358 -1.79 8.47 25.57
CA GLN A 358 -2.58 9.67 25.90
C GLN A 358 -2.87 9.78 27.40
N ARG A 359 -3.20 8.66 28.05
CA ARG A 359 -3.54 8.59 29.48
C ARG A 359 -2.33 8.66 30.41
N THR A 360 -1.13 8.38 29.89
CA THR A 360 0.14 8.46 30.62
C THR A 360 0.97 9.69 30.28
N ALA A 361 0.49 10.51 29.33
CA ALA A 361 1.14 11.77 28.97
C ALA A 361 1.22 12.67 30.20
N PRO A 362 2.38 13.28 30.48
CA PRO A 362 2.48 14.24 31.57
C PRO A 362 1.45 15.36 31.36
N GLU A 363 0.72 15.74 32.40
CA GLU A 363 0.00 17.01 32.39
C GLU A 363 1.01 18.07 31.95
N ARG A 364 0.69 18.81 30.86
CA ARG A 364 1.60 19.82 30.31
C ARG A 364 2.14 20.63 31.49
N PRO A 365 3.45 20.56 31.79
CA PRO A 365 3.98 21.38 32.86
C PRO A 365 3.68 22.83 32.45
N ALA A 366 3.10 23.60 33.37
CA ALA A 366 3.10 25.05 33.23
C ALA A 366 4.53 25.44 32.83
N PRO A 367 4.70 26.19 31.74
CA PRO A 367 5.99 26.32 31.08
C PRO A 367 7.04 26.76 32.12
N ARG A 368 8.12 25.96 32.24
CA ARG A 368 9.23 26.23 33.14
C ARG A 368 9.59 27.71 33.06
N ASN A 369 9.62 28.41 34.19
CA ASN A 369 10.16 29.75 34.27
C ASN A 369 11.66 29.70 33.89
N ILE A 370 11.97 29.92 32.61
CA ILE A 370 13.32 30.14 32.09
C ILE A 370 13.94 31.41 32.72
N VAL A 371 13.11 32.27 33.31
CA VAL A 371 13.47 33.53 33.98
C VAL A 371 14.51 33.36 35.09
N GLY A 372 14.58 32.19 35.76
CA GLY A 372 15.44 32.00 36.94
C GLY A 372 16.95 31.96 36.68
N THR A 373 17.39 31.59 35.47
CA THR A 373 18.82 31.48 35.09
C THR A 373 19.28 32.62 34.17
N MET A 374 18.39 33.53 33.76
CA MET A 374 18.64 34.53 32.70
C MET A 374 19.14 35.90 33.20
N GLN A 375 19.23 36.13 34.51
CA GLN A 375 19.64 37.43 35.03
C GLN A 375 21.18 37.56 35.03
N ASN A 376 21.71 38.42 34.13
CA ASN A 376 23.06 39.03 34.11
C ASN A 376 24.00 38.71 32.93
N VAL A 377 23.54 38.07 31.84
CA VAL A 377 24.39 37.89 30.64
C VAL A 377 24.06 38.95 29.59
N GLU A 378 25.08 39.61 29.04
CA GLU A 378 24.93 40.54 27.93
C GLU A 378 24.49 39.78 26.66
N PRO A 379 23.54 40.32 25.85
CA PRO A 379 22.97 39.58 24.73
C PRO A 379 24.01 39.11 23.72
N ASP A 380 25.05 39.92 23.48
CA ASP A 380 26.08 39.66 22.47
C ASP A 380 27.02 38.49 22.85
N GLU A 381 27.06 38.10 24.13
CA GLU A 381 27.85 36.96 24.60
C GLU A 381 27.13 35.63 24.31
N ARG A 382 25.80 35.61 24.50
CA ARG A 382 24.95 34.40 24.44
C ARG A 382 24.30 34.16 23.08
N TYR A 383 23.91 35.23 22.38
CA TYR A 383 23.13 35.14 21.15
C TYR A 383 24.00 35.47 19.94
N THR A 384 23.91 34.64 18.90
CA THR A 384 24.57 34.89 17.61
C THR A 384 23.52 35.31 16.59
N THR A 385 23.67 36.50 15.99
CA THR A 385 22.77 36.93 14.92
C THR A 385 22.91 36.05 13.69
N VAL A 386 21.79 35.49 13.23
CA VAL A 386 21.69 34.65 12.03
C VAL A 386 21.35 35.51 10.82
N ARG A 387 20.27 36.29 10.91
CA ARG A 387 19.80 37.21 9.85
C ARG A 387 18.82 38.24 10.40
N GLN A 388 18.61 39.33 9.67
CA GLN A 388 17.53 40.27 9.96
C GLN A 388 16.18 39.70 9.50
N LEU A 389 15.16 39.84 10.35
CA LEU A 389 13.78 39.43 10.06
C LEU A 389 12.95 40.59 9.49
N GLY A 390 13.19 41.81 9.98
CA GLY A 390 12.51 43.01 9.51
C GLY A 390 13.02 44.28 10.18
N GLU A 391 12.71 45.44 9.61
CA GLU A 391 12.98 46.76 10.20
C GLU A 391 11.68 47.56 10.31
N GLY A 392 11.33 47.92 11.54
CA GLY A 392 10.18 48.77 11.84
C GLY A 392 10.57 50.23 12.11
N ALA A 393 9.56 51.05 12.39
CA ALA A 393 9.75 52.44 12.78
C ALA A 393 10.50 52.59 14.12
N THR A 394 10.32 51.63 15.03
CA THR A 394 10.82 51.70 16.42
C THR A 394 11.99 50.75 16.71
N ALA A 395 12.10 49.64 15.98
CA ALA A 395 13.10 48.61 16.24
C ALA A 395 13.47 47.81 14.98
N ILE A 396 14.61 47.12 15.03
CA ILE A 396 15.05 46.12 14.06
C ILE A 396 14.88 44.74 14.72
N SER A 397 14.22 43.81 14.03
CA SER A 397 14.01 42.44 14.51
C SER A 397 15.06 41.51 13.88
N LEU A 398 15.82 40.80 14.71
CA LEU A 398 16.91 39.92 14.30
C LEU A 398 16.60 38.47 14.71
N LEU A 399 16.80 37.53 13.80
CA LEU A 399 16.86 36.10 14.14
C LEU A 399 18.20 35.85 14.81
N VAL A 400 18.18 35.31 16.03
CA VAL A 400 19.37 34.98 16.79
C VAL A 400 19.36 33.52 17.23
N HIS A 401 20.54 32.92 17.33
CA HIS A 401 20.74 31.57 17.85
C HIS A 401 21.32 31.64 19.27
N ASP A 402 20.66 31.00 20.23
CA ASP A 402 21.11 30.86 21.60
C ASP A 402 22.16 29.75 21.69
N LYS A 403 23.40 30.10 22.05
CA LYS A 403 24.53 29.16 22.11
C LYS A 403 24.40 28.09 23.21
N GLU A 404 23.59 28.33 24.24
CA GLU A 404 23.41 27.41 25.37
C GLU A 404 22.23 26.47 25.17
N LEU A 405 21.12 27.01 24.66
CA LEU A 405 19.88 26.25 24.44
C LEU A 405 19.81 25.59 23.06
N ASP A 406 20.74 25.93 22.16
CA ASP A 406 20.76 25.50 20.77
C ASP A 406 19.40 25.74 20.07
N ARG A 407 18.82 26.94 20.30
CA ARG A 407 17.49 27.31 19.80
C ARG A 407 17.49 28.73 19.23
N HIS A 408 16.63 28.96 18.24
CA HIS A 408 16.41 30.27 17.64
C HIS A 408 15.41 31.14 18.43
N PHE A 409 15.70 32.44 18.51
CA PHE A 409 14.87 33.48 19.10
C PHE A 409 14.83 34.72 18.19
N CYS A 410 13.87 35.62 18.45
CA CYS A 410 13.81 36.93 17.82
C CYS A 410 14.31 37.98 18.82
N LEU A 411 15.37 38.70 18.46
CA LEU A 411 15.92 39.82 19.23
C LEU A 411 15.51 41.13 18.58
N LYS A 412 14.60 41.86 19.24
CA LYS A 412 14.13 43.17 18.82
C LYS A 412 15.05 44.24 19.40
N GLN A 413 15.81 44.92 18.55
CA GLN A 413 16.75 45.98 18.93
C GLN A 413 16.14 47.35 18.61
N PHE A 414 15.88 48.16 19.64
CA PHE A 414 15.22 49.45 19.49
C PHE A 414 16.14 50.50 18.85
N LYS A 415 15.60 51.44 18.08
CA LYS A 415 16.37 52.55 17.53
C LYS A 415 16.73 53.54 18.63
N GLU A 416 17.95 54.07 18.60
CA GLU A 416 18.45 54.96 19.64
C GLU A 416 17.60 56.24 19.72
N GLY A 417 17.18 56.62 20.93
CA GLY A 417 16.35 57.81 21.16
C GLY A 417 14.84 57.63 20.90
N VAL A 418 14.38 56.46 20.46
CA VAL A 418 12.95 56.22 20.15
C VAL A 418 12.14 55.81 21.38
N LEU A 419 12.67 54.93 22.24
CA LEU A 419 12.02 54.51 23.49
C LEU A 419 12.93 54.75 24.70
N SER A 420 12.34 55.10 25.84
CA SER A 420 13.06 55.14 27.12
C SER A 420 13.21 53.73 27.70
N ALA A 421 14.14 53.56 28.65
CA ALA A 421 14.29 52.31 29.39
C ALA A 421 13.00 51.87 30.11
N GLU A 422 12.20 52.86 30.53
CA GLU A 422 10.91 52.60 31.18
C GLU A 422 9.86 52.12 30.16
N ASP A 423 9.87 52.63 28.94
CA ASP A 423 8.95 52.18 27.88
C ASP A 423 9.25 50.74 27.45
N ILE A 424 10.54 50.37 27.31
CA ILE A 424 10.95 48.99 27.00
C ILE A 424 10.52 48.03 28.12
N ARG A 425 10.68 48.45 29.39
CA ARG A 425 10.23 47.66 30.53
C ARG A 425 8.71 47.51 30.53
N ARG A 426 7.95 48.57 30.24
CA ARG A 426 6.48 48.48 30.15
C ARG A 426 6.03 47.54 29.03
N GLU A 427 6.70 47.54 27.88
CA GLU A 427 6.45 46.58 26.79
C GLU A 427 6.71 45.13 27.25
N PHE A 428 7.85 44.88 27.92
CA PHE A 428 8.15 43.58 28.51
C PHE A 428 7.10 43.15 29.54
N ASP A 429 6.81 43.99 30.54
CA ASP A 429 5.89 43.68 31.64
C ASP A 429 4.46 43.36 31.11
N ALA A 430 4.02 44.09 30.08
CA ALA A 430 2.72 43.84 29.45
C ALA A 430 2.68 42.54 28.65
N GLN A 431 3.77 42.18 27.96
CA GLN A 431 3.85 40.96 27.16
C GLN A 431 4.18 39.71 28.00
N ASP A 432 4.91 39.84 29.11
CA ASP A 432 5.27 38.73 30.02
C ASP A 432 4.03 38.19 30.75
N ALA A 433 3.08 39.08 31.07
CA ALA A 433 1.78 38.68 31.62
C ALA A 433 0.93 37.85 30.64
N LEU A 434 1.18 37.94 29.33
CA LEU A 434 0.39 37.29 28.29
C LEU A 434 0.92 35.89 27.97
N VAL A 435 0.46 34.89 28.73
CA VAL A 435 0.82 33.47 28.51
C VAL A 435 -0.28 32.76 27.73
N ASN A 436 -0.14 32.72 26.40
CA ASN A 436 -1.06 32.01 25.51
C ASN A 436 -0.31 31.41 24.30
N ALA A 437 -0.69 30.21 23.85
CA ALA A 437 -0.05 29.54 22.71
C ALA A 437 -0.22 30.24 21.35
N ARG A 438 -1.15 31.20 21.27
CA ARG A 438 -1.48 32.03 20.11
C ARG A 438 -0.87 33.42 20.18
N CYS A 439 0.01 33.68 21.14
CA CYS A 439 0.75 34.92 21.30
C CYS A 439 2.24 34.61 21.44
N ALA A 440 3.10 35.32 20.71
CA ALA A 440 4.55 35.14 20.86
C ALA A 440 5.01 35.56 22.26
N ARG A 441 5.72 34.66 22.93
CA ARG A 441 6.19 34.89 24.29
C ARG A 441 7.38 35.85 24.34
N VAL A 442 7.43 36.72 25.34
CA VAL A 442 8.64 37.47 25.69
C VAL A 442 9.45 36.70 26.74
N TYR A 443 10.77 36.76 26.64
CA TYR A 443 11.68 36.04 27.53
C TYR A 443 12.51 36.98 28.38
N GLN A 444 13.02 38.07 27.79
CA GLN A 444 13.96 38.96 28.47
C GLN A 444 13.99 40.35 27.83
N TYR A 445 14.43 41.35 28.58
CA TYR A 445 14.74 42.68 28.06
C TYR A 445 16.07 43.21 28.61
N TRP A 446 16.74 44.07 27.83
CA TRP A 446 17.95 44.79 28.21
C TRP A 446 17.78 46.27 27.86
N PRO A 447 17.52 47.16 28.83
CA PRO A 447 17.34 48.58 28.56
C PRO A 447 18.66 49.32 28.28
N ASN A 448 19.80 48.73 28.69
CA ASN A 448 21.15 49.24 28.49
C ASN A 448 22.12 48.06 28.23
N PRO A 449 23.28 48.31 27.56
CA PRO A 449 23.65 49.56 26.89
C PRO A 449 22.71 49.89 25.73
N LYS A 450 22.61 51.16 25.35
CA LYS A 450 21.80 51.56 24.19
C LYS A 450 22.49 51.10 22.89
N PRO A 451 21.73 50.69 21.87
CA PRO A 451 20.27 50.58 21.83
C PRO A 451 19.72 49.43 22.69
N GLY A 452 18.62 49.68 23.41
CA GLY A 452 17.95 48.65 24.22
C GLY A 452 17.38 47.52 23.37
N ARG A 453 17.18 46.34 23.98
CA ARG A 453 16.81 45.10 23.28
C ARG A 453 15.73 44.32 24.04
N LEU A 454 14.91 43.55 23.30
CA LEU A 454 13.87 42.68 23.82
C LEU A 454 13.98 41.31 23.13
N LEU A 455 14.06 40.23 23.91
CA LEU A 455 14.08 38.85 23.41
C LEU A 455 12.67 38.27 23.43
N VAL A 456 12.19 37.87 22.26
CA VAL A 456 10.88 37.24 22.08
C VAL A 456 11.01 35.92 21.33
N GLU A 457 9.96 35.12 21.40
CA GLU A 457 9.86 33.86 20.69
C GLU A 457 10.02 34.07 19.18
N TYR A 458 10.88 33.25 18.57
CA TYR A 458 10.91 33.13 17.13
C TYR A 458 9.82 32.14 16.70
N ILE A 459 8.89 32.63 15.87
CA ILE A 459 7.88 31.81 15.22
C ILE A 459 8.35 31.55 13.78
N ASP A 460 8.60 30.29 13.46
CA ASP A 460 8.90 29.88 12.09
C ASP A 460 7.60 29.80 11.29
N GLY A 461 7.28 30.90 10.61
CA GLY A 461 6.00 31.10 9.95
C GLY A 461 6.08 32.10 8.81
N ARG A 462 4.96 32.23 8.10
CA ARG A 462 4.70 33.25 7.09
C ARG A 462 3.79 34.31 7.69
N ASP A 463 3.90 35.56 7.28
CA ASP A 463 2.90 36.55 7.69
C ASP A 463 1.57 36.35 6.96
N LEU A 464 0.48 36.88 7.53
CA LEU A 464 -0.86 36.67 7.01
C LEU A 464 -1.09 37.33 5.63
N ALA A 465 -0.29 38.34 5.27
CA ALA A 465 -0.38 38.95 3.94
C ALA A 465 0.25 38.05 2.88
N ASP A 466 1.39 37.44 3.19
CA ASP A 466 2.03 36.47 2.31
C ASP A 466 1.20 35.18 2.23
N TYR A 467 0.69 34.70 3.37
CA TYR A 467 -0.21 33.54 3.45
C TYR A 467 -1.44 33.75 2.55
N GLY A 468 -2.14 34.88 2.64
CA GLY A 468 -3.32 35.14 1.79
C GLY A 468 -3.07 35.41 0.32
N ARG A 469 -1.82 35.65 -0.09
CA ARG A 469 -1.46 35.75 -1.52
C ARG A 469 -1.13 34.40 -2.14
N GLU A 470 -0.89 33.38 -1.32
CA GLU A 470 -0.74 32.04 -1.84
C GLU A 470 -2.09 31.65 -2.46
N PRO A 471 -2.11 31.18 -3.72
CA PRO A 471 -3.32 30.65 -4.27
C PRO A 471 -3.76 29.52 -3.34
N ASN A 472 -5.08 29.28 -3.26
CA ASN A 472 -5.68 28.00 -2.87
C ASN A 472 -6.11 27.75 -1.42
N HIS A 473 -5.90 28.68 -0.50
CA HIS A 473 -6.46 28.51 0.83
C HIS A 473 -7.99 28.48 0.80
N THR A 474 -8.57 27.50 1.47
CA THR A 474 -10.01 27.39 1.60
C THR A 474 -10.52 28.35 2.68
N MET A 475 -11.84 28.58 2.69
CA MET A 475 -12.50 29.25 3.82
C MET A 475 -12.13 28.63 5.16
N GLN A 476 -12.01 27.30 5.23
CA GLN A 476 -11.74 26.58 6.47
C GLN A 476 -10.33 26.84 7.01
N ASP A 477 -9.34 26.99 6.13
CA ASP A 477 -7.96 27.29 6.52
C ASP A 477 -7.88 28.68 7.15
N PHE A 478 -8.47 29.68 6.46
CA PHE A 478 -8.54 31.04 6.96
C PHE A 478 -9.39 31.19 8.22
N ARG A 479 -10.48 30.42 8.33
CA ARG A 479 -11.30 30.33 9.52
C ARG A 479 -10.51 29.78 10.71
N THR A 480 -9.67 28.77 10.49
CA THR A 480 -8.81 28.20 11.54
C THR A 480 -7.79 29.22 12.03
N VAL A 481 -7.11 29.91 11.12
CA VAL A 481 -6.17 31.00 11.46
C VAL A 481 -6.89 32.13 12.20
N ALA A 482 -8.07 32.54 11.75
CA ALA A 482 -8.86 33.58 12.39
C ALA A 482 -9.28 33.21 13.83
N ILE A 483 -9.72 31.97 14.05
CA ILE A 483 -10.08 31.46 15.39
C ILE A 483 -8.86 31.47 16.32
N ASP A 484 -7.71 30.98 15.84
CA ASP A 484 -6.46 30.98 16.61
C ASP A 484 -6.03 32.39 17.03
N VAL A 485 -6.10 33.35 16.10
CA VAL A 485 -5.74 34.74 16.36
C VAL A 485 -6.73 35.40 17.32
N LEU A 486 -8.02 35.07 17.20
CA LEU A 486 -9.05 35.54 18.14
C LEU A 486 -8.88 34.96 19.54
N ASP A 487 -8.41 33.72 19.68
CA ASP A 487 -8.06 33.12 20.98
C ASP A 487 -6.90 33.86 21.64
N GLY A 488 -5.86 34.21 20.86
CA GLY A 488 -4.76 35.04 21.35
C GLY A 488 -5.21 36.45 21.75
N LEU A 489 -6.04 37.07 20.91
CA LEU A 489 -6.57 38.42 21.17
C LEU A 489 -7.49 38.44 22.39
N ALA A 490 -8.32 37.41 22.58
CA ALA A 490 -9.16 37.25 23.76
C ALA A 490 -8.33 37.17 25.06
N ALA A 491 -7.21 36.44 25.03
CA ALA A 491 -6.31 36.35 26.18
C ALA A 491 -5.68 37.71 26.54
N ALA A 492 -5.34 38.53 25.54
CA ALA A 492 -4.88 39.90 25.80
C ALA A 492 -6.00 40.79 26.38
N HIS A 493 -7.20 40.71 25.81
CA HIS A 493 -8.37 41.47 26.27
C HIS A 493 -8.79 41.11 27.71
N ASP A 494 -8.63 39.84 28.11
CA ASP A 494 -8.88 39.36 29.49
C ASP A 494 -7.94 40.01 30.52
N LEU A 495 -6.73 40.37 30.10
CA LEU A 495 -5.76 41.11 30.90
C LEU A 495 -5.97 42.63 30.79
N ALA A 496 -7.08 43.08 30.17
CA ALA A 496 -7.38 44.46 29.85
C ALA A 496 -6.32 45.17 28.98
N LEU A 497 -5.58 44.39 28.19
CA LEU A 497 -4.57 44.86 27.25
C LEU A 497 -5.18 44.99 25.84
N LEU A 498 -4.84 46.06 25.13
CA LEU A 498 -5.19 46.25 23.71
C LEU A 498 -3.95 46.11 22.85
N HIS A 499 -4.05 45.42 21.70
CA HIS A 499 -2.91 45.21 20.80
C HIS A 499 -2.56 46.46 19.99
N ARG A 500 -3.56 47.16 19.44
CA ARG A 500 -3.46 48.46 18.78
C ARG A 500 -2.67 48.53 17.46
N ASP A 501 -2.24 47.40 16.91
CA ASP A 501 -1.58 47.31 15.61
C ASP A 501 -1.76 45.93 14.94
N LEU A 502 -2.99 45.43 14.96
CA LEU A 502 -3.34 44.20 14.25
C LEU A 502 -3.35 44.48 12.74
N SER A 503 -2.26 44.08 12.10
CA SER A 503 -2.05 44.12 10.66
C SER A 503 -1.60 42.75 10.17
N PRO A 504 -1.70 42.44 8.86
CA PRO A 504 -1.29 41.13 8.34
C PRO A 504 0.17 40.76 8.65
N SER A 505 1.09 41.72 8.75
CA SER A 505 2.50 41.48 9.10
C SER A 505 2.72 41.08 10.57
N ASN A 506 1.74 41.33 11.43
CA ASN A 506 1.80 41.03 12.87
C ASN A 506 1.03 39.74 13.23
N ILE A 507 0.58 38.99 12.23
CA ILE A 507 -0.05 37.67 12.38
C ILE A 507 0.81 36.69 11.60
N LEU A 508 1.43 35.73 12.29
CA LEU A 508 2.21 34.67 11.67
C LEU A 508 1.42 33.37 11.62
N VAL A 509 1.49 32.68 10.49
CA VAL A 509 0.96 31.34 10.28
C VAL A 509 2.14 30.37 10.26
N LYS A 510 2.18 29.43 11.22
CA LYS A 510 3.32 28.52 11.38
C LYS A 510 3.43 27.54 10.22
N ARG A 511 4.67 27.25 9.77
CA ARG A 511 4.91 26.35 8.63
C ARG A 511 4.64 24.87 8.91
N ASP A 512 4.62 24.45 10.17
CA ASP A 512 4.49 23.04 10.57
C ASP A 512 3.04 22.56 10.67
N ASN A 513 2.09 23.48 10.91
CA ASN A 513 0.69 23.14 11.20
C ASN A 513 -0.32 24.23 10.81
N ASP A 514 0.11 25.28 10.11
CA ASP A 514 -0.69 26.43 9.68
C ASP A 514 -1.55 27.07 10.78
N ARG A 515 -1.07 27.03 12.02
CA ARG A 515 -1.74 27.68 13.15
C ARG A 515 -1.34 29.14 13.26
N GLY A 516 -2.32 29.99 13.57
CA GLY A 516 -2.14 31.44 13.72
C GLY A 516 -1.48 31.82 15.05
N VAL A 517 -0.59 32.80 15.02
CA VAL A 517 0.09 33.38 16.19
C VAL A 517 0.20 34.89 16.05
N LEU A 518 -0.24 35.63 17.07
CA LEU A 518 -0.03 37.06 17.20
C LEU A 518 1.40 37.38 17.61
N ILE A 519 2.01 38.33 16.92
CA ILE A 519 3.34 38.85 17.21
C ILE A 519 3.32 40.38 17.37
N ASP A 520 4.44 40.92 17.86
CA ASP A 520 4.69 42.36 18.02
C ASP A 520 3.68 43.13 18.88
N PHE A 521 3.85 43.01 20.19
CA PHE A 521 3.06 43.71 21.20
C PHE A 521 3.59 45.14 21.51
N GLY A 522 4.35 45.75 20.61
CA GLY A 522 5.03 47.03 20.85
C GLY A 522 4.14 48.26 21.05
N LEU A 523 2.84 48.15 20.77
CA LEU A 523 1.84 49.19 21.05
C LEU A 523 0.84 48.78 22.14
N VAL A 524 1.08 47.65 22.79
CA VAL A 524 0.22 47.15 23.85
C VAL A 524 0.13 48.15 24.98
N THR A 525 -1.10 48.39 25.42
CA THR A 525 -1.34 49.26 26.56
C THR A 525 -2.62 48.83 27.28
N PRO A 526 -2.72 49.07 28.60
CA PRO A 526 -3.97 48.92 29.31
C PRO A 526 -5.07 49.79 28.68
N ASN A 527 -6.25 49.21 28.46
CA ASN A 527 -7.38 49.88 27.80
C ASN A 527 -7.68 51.29 28.38
N ALA A 528 -7.58 51.44 29.71
CA ALA A 528 -7.81 52.71 30.40
C ALA A 528 -6.88 53.87 29.95
N MET A 529 -5.69 53.55 29.44
CA MET A 529 -4.65 54.49 29.03
C MET A 529 -4.58 54.71 27.51
N ALA A 530 -5.38 53.99 26.71
CA ALA A 530 -5.26 53.92 25.26
C ALA A 530 -5.92 55.12 24.53
N ARG A 531 -5.38 56.33 24.73
CA ARG A 531 -5.92 57.60 24.18
C ARG A 531 -5.02 58.28 23.14
N THR A 532 -4.24 57.50 22.39
CA THR A 532 -3.35 58.01 21.34
C THR A 532 -3.64 57.37 19.97
N ARG A 533 -3.53 58.19 18.91
CA ARG A 533 -3.62 57.75 17.51
C ARG A 533 -2.32 57.07 17.09
N VAL A 534 -2.27 55.76 17.24
CA VAL A 534 -1.15 54.88 16.86
C VAL A 534 -1.69 53.70 16.05
N GLY A 535 -0.81 52.87 15.50
CA GLY A 535 -1.15 51.74 14.65
C GLY A 535 -1.14 52.10 13.17
N THR A 536 -1.27 51.07 12.33
CA THR A 536 -1.19 51.22 10.87
C THR A 536 -2.49 51.81 10.29
N PRO A 537 -2.48 53.01 9.66
CA PRO A 537 -3.70 53.76 9.31
C PRO A 537 -4.73 53.00 8.47
N ALA A 538 -4.28 52.05 7.64
CA ALA A 538 -5.14 51.20 6.81
C ALA A 538 -5.89 50.10 7.57
N TYR A 539 -5.61 49.88 8.85
CA TYR A 539 -6.28 48.87 9.68
C TYR A 539 -6.88 49.48 10.95
N THR A 540 -6.47 50.70 11.33
CA THR A 540 -7.00 51.43 12.50
C THR A 540 -8.51 51.70 12.38
N ALA A 541 -9.26 51.60 13.48
CA ALA A 541 -10.70 51.83 13.48
C ALA A 541 -11.09 53.32 13.32
N PRO A 542 -12.25 53.64 12.70
CA PRO A 542 -12.67 55.02 12.43
C PRO A 542 -12.77 55.93 13.66
N GLU A 543 -13.19 55.40 14.81
CA GLU A 543 -13.32 56.13 16.07
C GLU A 543 -11.95 56.49 16.68
N VAL A 544 -10.92 55.68 16.40
CA VAL A 544 -9.53 55.98 16.78
C VAL A 544 -9.01 57.13 15.92
N ASP A 545 -9.27 57.14 14.61
CA ASP A 545 -8.87 58.26 13.73
C ASP A 545 -9.51 59.58 14.19
N GLN A 546 -10.75 59.54 14.66
CA GLN A 546 -11.49 60.72 15.10
C GLN A 546 -11.03 61.20 16.49
N SER A 547 -10.96 60.29 17.47
CA SER A 547 -10.84 60.66 18.89
C SER A 547 -9.55 60.19 19.56
N GLY A 548 -8.75 59.34 18.89
CA GLY A 548 -7.58 58.68 19.46
C GLY A 548 -7.88 57.63 20.53
N ARG A 549 -9.16 57.34 20.80
CA ARG A 549 -9.57 56.39 21.83
C ARG A 549 -9.70 54.99 21.24
N TRP A 550 -8.92 54.06 21.77
CA TRP A 550 -9.04 52.64 21.46
C TRP A 550 -10.04 51.94 22.37
N SER A 551 -10.56 50.81 21.89
CA SER A 551 -11.46 49.89 22.59
C SER A 551 -11.16 48.44 22.15
N TYR A 552 -11.72 47.45 22.83
CA TYR A 552 -11.66 46.05 22.37
C TYR A 552 -12.25 45.88 20.96
N THR A 553 -13.33 46.61 20.65
CA THR A 553 -13.96 46.61 19.33
C THR A 553 -13.14 47.33 18.25
N ALA A 554 -12.16 48.15 18.63
CA ALA A 554 -11.18 48.73 17.70
C ALA A 554 -10.13 47.71 17.28
N ASP A 555 -9.65 46.86 18.21
CA ASP A 555 -8.78 45.72 17.86
C ASP A 555 -9.50 44.71 16.95
N ILE A 556 -10.77 44.40 17.24
CA ILE A 556 -11.61 43.53 16.41
C ILE A 556 -11.76 44.08 15.00
N TYR A 557 -11.97 45.40 14.86
CA TYR A 557 -11.98 46.05 13.56
C TYR A 557 -10.65 45.87 12.82
N SER A 558 -9.52 46.10 13.49
CA SER A 558 -8.20 45.93 12.88
C SER A 558 -7.92 44.50 12.42
N LEU A 559 -8.36 43.50 13.20
CA LEU A 559 -8.31 42.10 12.80
C LEU A 559 -9.22 41.80 11.61
N GLY A 560 -10.47 42.29 11.62
CA GLY A 560 -11.42 42.12 10.52
C GLY A 560 -10.88 42.69 9.19
N VAL A 561 -10.30 43.90 9.22
CA VAL A 561 -9.67 44.49 8.03
C VAL A 561 -8.47 43.67 7.57
N SER A 562 -7.66 43.13 8.50
CA SER A 562 -6.51 42.29 8.18
C SER A 562 -6.91 40.99 7.50
N LEU A 563 -7.91 40.28 8.05
CA LEU A 563 -8.43 39.04 7.48
C LEU A 563 -9.06 39.28 6.10
N ILE A 564 -9.91 40.30 5.95
CA ILE A 564 -10.54 40.64 4.67
C ILE A 564 -9.48 40.99 3.62
N ARG A 565 -8.48 41.80 3.98
CA ARG A 565 -7.42 42.18 3.05
C ARG A 565 -6.59 40.99 2.61
N SER A 566 -6.34 40.03 3.51
CA SER A 566 -5.59 38.83 3.19
C SER A 566 -6.36 37.91 2.23
N ILE A 567 -7.68 37.73 2.39
CA ILE A 567 -8.45 36.82 1.53
C ILE A 567 -8.99 37.46 0.24
N LEU A 568 -9.32 38.76 0.25
CA LEU A 568 -9.87 39.46 -0.92
C LEU A 568 -8.82 40.26 -1.70
N GLY A 569 -7.61 40.41 -1.16
CA GLY A 569 -6.55 41.25 -1.73
C GLY A 569 -6.83 42.76 -1.71
N ARG A 570 -8.00 43.18 -1.21
CA ARG A 570 -8.47 44.58 -1.15
C ARG A 570 -8.96 44.95 0.24
N LEU A 571 -9.00 46.25 0.55
CA LEU A 571 -9.60 46.74 1.80
C LEU A 571 -11.14 46.63 1.74
N PRO A 572 -11.83 46.50 2.90
CA PRO A 572 -13.29 46.40 2.96
C PRO A 572 -14.02 47.72 2.70
N TYR A 573 -13.31 48.81 2.42
CA TYR A 573 -13.89 50.14 2.23
C TYR A 573 -13.23 50.87 1.05
N GLN A 574 -13.90 51.93 0.59
CA GLN A 574 -13.48 52.67 -0.59
C GLN A 574 -12.14 53.40 -0.36
N VAL A 575 -11.23 53.27 -1.34
CA VAL A 575 -9.99 54.04 -1.42
C VAL A 575 -10.06 54.92 -2.67
N SER A 576 -9.87 56.22 -2.52
CA SER A 576 -9.88 57.14 -3.66
C SER A 576 -8.65 56.94 -4.57
N ALA A 577 -8.71 57.40 -5.81
CA ALA A 577 -7.58 57.32 -6.74
C ALA A 577 -6.29 58.01 -6.23
N GLY A 578 -6.40 58.91 -5.23
CA GLY A 578 -5.27 59.55 -4.54
C GLY A 578 -4.80 58.86 -3.26
N GLY A 579 -5.29 57.64 -2.97
CA GLY A 579 -4.92 56.88 -1.77
C GLY A 579 -5.64 57.30 -0.48
N GLN A 580 -6.68 58.15 -0.57
CA GLN A 580 -7.44 58.57 0.61
C GLN A 580 -8.39 57.45 1.05
N LEU A 581 -8.29 57.04 2.31
CA LEU A 581 -9.08 55.95 2.89
C LEU A 581 -10.46 56.48 3.34
N ASN A 582 -11.56 55.99 2.75
CA ASN A 582 -12.93 56.36 3.12
C ASN A 582 -13.63 55.22 3.86
N LYS A 583 -13.33 55.09 5.17
CA LYS A 583 -13.86 54.01 6.03
C LYS A 583 -15.38 54.06 6.27
N ARG A 584 -16.05 55.15 5.87
CA ARG A 584 -17.53 55.27 5.95
C ARG A 584 -18.26 54.45 4.89
N VAL A 585 -17.60 54.17 3.77
CA VAL A 585 -18.21 53.47 2.63
C VAL A 585 -17.61 52.08 2.56
N ILE A 586 -18.29 51.12 3.18
CA ILE A 586 -17.95 49.69 3.10
C ILE A 586 -18.28 49.18 1.70
N VAL A 587 -17.34 48.49 1.08
CA VAL A 587 -17.50 47.84 -0.22
C VAL A 587 -17.84 46.38 0.05
N PRO A 588 -19.10 45.95 -0.14
CA PRO A 588 -19.52 44.58 0.16
C PRO A 588 -18.75 43.55 -0.68
N PRO A 589 -18.76 42.27 -0.30
CA PRO A 589 -18.20 41.22 -1.14
C PRO A 589 -18.98 41.10 -2.46
N THR A 590 -18.28 40.79 -3.55
CA THR A 590 -18.89 40.45 -4.84
C THR A 590 -19.54 39.06 -4.77
N PRO A 591 -20.44 38.71 -5.70
CA PRO A 591 -20.97 37.34 -5.79
C PRO A 591 -19.85 36.28 -5.87
N ASP A 592 -18.85 36.49 -6.73
CA ASP A 592 -17.73 35.56 -6.87
C ASP A 592 -16.91 35.41 -5.57
N GLU A 593 -16.71 36.51 -4.83
CA GLU A 593 -16.04 36.45 -3.51
C GLU A 593 -16.88 35.69 -2.48
N ALA A 594 -18.21 35.88 -2.49
CA ALA A 594 -19.14 35.17 -1.61
C ALA A 594 -19.24 33.67 -1.93
N ASP A 595 -19.17 33.31 -3.20
CA ASP A 595 -19.13 31.91 -3.64
C ASP A 595 -17.79 31.26 -3.28
N ALA A 596 -16.67 31.98 -3.44
CA ALA A 596 -15.34 31.47 -3.13
C ALA A 596 -15.08 31.27 -1.63
N TRP A 597 -15.54 32.20 -0.79
CA TRP A 597 -15.21 32.22 0.65
C TRP A 597 -16.39 31.89 1.56
N GLY A 598 -17.58 31.69 1.02
CA GLY A 598 -18.81 31.42 1.77
C GLY A 598 -19.42 32.68 2.38
N ARG A 599 -20.68 32.94 2.03
CA ARG A 599 -21.46 34.09 2.56
C ARG A 599 -21.44 34.18 4.09
N PRO A 600 -21.67 33.10 4.88
CA PRO A 600 -21.69 33.20 6.34
C PRO A 600 -20.34 33.57 6.94
N PHE A 601 -19.25 33.08 6.36
CA PHE A 601 -17.89 33.43 6.80
C PHE A 601 -17.59 34.92 6.55
N LEU A 602 -17.89 35.40 5.34
CA LEU A 602 -17.70 36.81 4.99
C LEU A 602 -18.59 37.72 5.83
N ASP A 603 -19.85 37.36 6.09
CA ASP A 603 -20.74 38.18 6.90
C ASP A 603 -20.17 38.42 8.32
N VAL A 604 -19.54 37.41 8.95
CA VAL A 604 -18.86 37.58 10.24
C VAL A 604 -17.68 38.55 10.14
N LEU A 605 -16.86 38.45 9.10
CA LEU A 605 -15.73 39.37 8.89
C LEU A 605 -16.19 40.80 8.59
N PHE A 606 -17.24 40.95 7.77
CA PHE A 606 -17.79 42.26 7.40
C PHE A 606 -18.53 42.93 8.58
N ASN A 607 -19.13 42.17 9.50
CA ASN A 607 -19.65 42.69 10.77
C ASN A 607 -18.54 43.25 11.66
N ALA A 608 -17.36 42.64 11.67
CA ALA A 608 -16.21 43.13 12.46
C ALA A 608 -15.69 44.50 11.98
N VAL A 609 -15.92 44.87 10.71
CA VAL A 609 -15.44 46.14 10.12
C VAL A 609 -16.52 47.20 9.97
N HIS A 610 -17.63 47.06 10.69
CA HIS A 610 -18.70 48.05 10.66
C HIS A 610 -18.21 49.45 11.11
N TYR A 611 -18.72 50.52 10.48
CA TYR A 611 -18.27 51.89 10.78
C TYR A 611 -18.59 52.30 12.23
N ASP A 612 -19.82 52.02 12.67
CA ASP A 612 -20.23 52.18 14.08
C ASP A 612 -19.67 51.03 14.92
N ALA A 613 -18.96 51.36 16.00
CA ALA A 613 -18.33 50.40 16.89
C ALA A 613 -19.33 49.56 17.72
N SER A 614 -20.58 50.03 17.88
CA SER A 614 -21.63 49.31 18.61
C SER A 614 -22.27 48.15 17.82
N GLU A 615 -22.11 48.17 16.49
CA GLU A 615 -22.62 47.14 15.58
C GLU A 615 -21.58 46.03 15.29
N ARG A 616 -20.36 46.16 15.85
CA ARG A 616 -19.31 45.14 15.75
C ARG A 616 -19.49 44.07 16.85
N PRO A 617 -18.89 42.87 16.69
CA PRO A 617 -18.83 41.89 17.78
C PRO A 617 -18.28 42.53 19.06
N GLY A 618 -18.99 42.37 20.18
CA GLY A 618 -18.66 43.06 21.44
C GLY A 618 -17.37 42.59 22.11
N SER A 619 -16.80 41.45 21.70
CA SER A 619 -15.53 40.91 22.18
C SER A 619 -14.89 39.94 21.19
N ALA A 620 -13.58 39.70 21.33
CA ALA A 620 -12.87 38.71 20.51
C ALA A 620 -13.46 37.29 20.67
N ARG A 621 -13.91 36.92 21.89
CA ARG A 621 -14.64 35.67 22.12
C ARG A 621 -15.95 35.58 21.33
N SER A 622 -16.73 36.67 21.29
CA SER A 622 -17.98 36.69 20.52
C SER A 622 -17.73 36.41 19.04
N MET A 623 -16.77 37.12 18.45
CA MET A 623 -16.41 36.92 17.04
C MET A 623 -15.84 35.51 16.78
N ARG A 624 -15.06 34.96 17.72
CA ARG A 624 -14.56 33.59 17.63
C ARG A 624 -15.71 32.58 17.65
N ASP A 625 -16.68 32.77 18.53
CA ASP A 625 -17.84 31.89 18.63
C ASP A 625 -18.72 32.00 17.38
N ASP A 626 -18.86 33.20 16.79
CA ASP A 626 -19.52 33.42 15.50
C ASP A 626 -18.81 32.65 14.38
N LEU A 627 -17.48 32.77 14.26
CA LEU A 627 -16.70 31.99 13.29
C LEU A 627 -16.77 30.49 13.57
N THR A 628 -16.78 30.07 14.83
CA THR A 628 -16.92 28.65 15.20
C THR A 628 -18.27 28.08 14.77
N ARG A 629 -19.33 28.90 14.76
CA ARG A 629 -20.67 28.51 14.28
C ARG A 629 -20.80 28.50 12.76
N VAL A 630 -19.90 29.14 12.02
CA VAL A 630 -19.84 29.01 10.56
C VAL A 630 -19.43 27.58 10.24
N VAL A 631 -20.38 26.75 9.80
CA VAL A 631 -20.17 25.44 9.19
C VAL A 631 -20.25 25.63 7.67
N ALA A 632 -19.49 24.87 6.89
CA ALA A 632 -19.61 24.90 5.43
C ALA A 632 -21.07 24.61 5.04
N GLU A 633 -21.82 25.65 4.65
CA GLU A 633 -23.20 25.47 4.21
C GLU A 633 -23.21 24.79 2.84
N VAL A 634 -23.52 23.50 2.85
CA VAL A 634 -24.34 22.90 1.80
C VAL A 634 -25.60 23.76 1.70
N SER A 635 -25.87 24.33 0.52
CA SER A 635 -26.99 25.23 0.27
C SER A 635 -28.29 24.78 0.93
N GLU A 636 -29.02 25.71 1.56
CA GLU A 636 -30.26 25.42 2.27
C GLU A 636 -31.26 24.60 1.42
N PRO A 637 -32.00 23.66 2.04
CA PRO A 637 -32.83 22.68 1.35
C PRO A 637 -34.06 23.33 0.72
N SER A 638 -34.29 23.07 -0.58
CA SER A 638 -35.66 23.00 -1.09
C SER A 638 -36.01 21.53 -1.33
N GLY A 639 -36.46 20.83 -0.28
CA GLY A 639 -36.93 19.45 -0.41
C GLY A 639 -37.18 18.74 0.92
N GLU A 640 -38.12 17.79 0.93
CA GLU A 640 -38.36 16.87 2.06
C GLU A 640 -37.41 15.66 1.98
N ALA A 641 -37.06 15.08 3.13
CA ALA A 641 -36.26 13.84 3.18
C ALA A 641 -37.05 12.68 2.57
N LYS A 642 -36.54 12.08 1.48
CA LYS A 642 -37.20 10.98 0.75
C LYS A 642 -36.38 9.69 0.84
N ILE A 643 -37.05 8.58 1.16
CA ILE A 643 -36.43 7.26 1.15
C ILE A 643 -36.65 6.62 -0.22
N ASN A 644 -35.57 6.25 -0.90
CA ASN A 644 -35.66 5.47 -2.13
C ASN A 644 -35.57 3.97 -1.79
N PRO A 645 -36.64 3.18 -1.98
CA PRO A 645 -36.63 1.75 -1.67
C PRO A 645 -35.60 0.95 -2.47
N THR A 646 -35.21 1.43 -3.66
CA THR A 646 -34.13 0.84 -4.46
C THR A 646 -32.82 0.76 -3.68
N VAL A 647 -32.53 1.72 -2.79
CA VAL A 647 -31.27 1.74 -2.03
C VAL A 647 -31.16 0.47 -1.18
N ASP A 648 -32.17 0.16 -0.37
CA ASP A 648 -32.15 -1.06 0.46
C ASP A 648 -32.21 -2.35 -0.39
N MET A 649 -32.91 -2.31 -1.52
CA MET A 649 -32.93 -3.43 -2.46
C MET A 649 -31.52 -3.70 -3.05
N VAL A 650 -30.78 -2.65 -3.43
CA VAL A 650 -29.39 -2.76 -3.89
C VAL A 650 -28.47 -3.22 -2.75
N ARG A 651 -28.60 -2.65 -1.54
CA ARG A 651 -27.82 -3.07 -0.37
C ARG A 651 -28.01 -4.55 -0.06
N SER A 652 -29.20 -5.10 -0.23
CA SER A 652 -29.48 -6.53 -0.01
C SER A 652 -28.69 -7.48 -0.94
N LEU A 653 -28.10 -6.95 -2.02
CA LEU A 653 -27.19 -7.69 -2.90
C LEU A 653 -25.76 -7.78 -2.33
N TYR A 654 -25.37 -6.87 -1.44
CA TYR A 654 -24.05 -6.88 -0.82
C TYR A 654 -23.95 -8.03 0.21
N ARG A 655 -22.92 -8.88 0.08
CA ARG A 655 -22.80 -10.12 0.88
C ARG A 655 -22.74 -9.88 2.39
N ALA A 656 -22.06 -8.81 2.80
CA ALA A 656 -21.89 -8.42 4.20
C ALA A 656 -22.84 -7.29 4.63
N SER A 657 -23.93 -7.07 3.89
CA SER A 657 -24.87 -6.00 4.20
C SER A 657 -25.46 -6.12 5.59
N THR A 658 -25.53 -4.99 6.28
CA THR A 658 -26.10 -4.84 7.62
C THR A 658 -27.60 -5.19 7.71
N ILE A 659 -28.34 -5.11 6.59
CA ILE A 659 -29.78 -5.45 6.53
C ILE A 659 -30.05 -6.90 6.08
N GLY A 660 -29.00 -7.69 5.85
CA GLY A 660 -29.07 -9.06 5.37
C GLY A 660 -28.92 -9.21 3.85
N ASN A 661 -28.55 -10.41 3.40
CA ASN A 661 -28.13 -10.68 2.01
C ASN A 661 -29.10 -11.53 1.19
N ALA A 662 -30.40 -11.42 1.48
CA ALA A 662 -31.44 -12.25 0.88
C ALA A 662 -31.52 -12.08 -0.65
N GLY A 663 -31.48 -10.83 -1.14
CA GLY A 663 -31.50 -10.52 -2.58
C GLY A 663 -30.28 -11.03 -3.34
N ASN A 664 -29.23 -11.46 -2.64
CA ASN A 664 -28.03 -12.05 -3.22
C ASN A 664 -28.06 -13.59 -3.33
N ARG A 665 -29.14 -14.27 -2.89
CA ARG A 665 -29.21 -15.74 -2.82
C ARG A 665 -29.89 -16.43 -4.02
N GLY A 666 -30.56 -15.69 -4.90
CA GLY A 666 -31.30 -16.29 -6.00
C GLY A 666 -32.26 -15.32 -6.69
N LEU A 667 -33.28 -15.85 -7.36
CA LEU A 667 -34.36 -15.09 -8.01
C LEU A 667 -35.62 -15.05 -7.13
N ASP A 668 -35.42 -15.08 -5.82
CA ASP A 668 -36.46 -15.39 -4.84
C ASP A 668 -37.39 -14.19 -4.57
N ASP A 669 -36.95 -12.97 -4.91
CA ASP A 669 -37.72 -11.74 -4.79
C ASP A 669 -37.93 -11.04 -6.14
N ALA A 670 -38.83 -10.05 -6.17
CA ALA A 670 -39.16 -9.31 -7.38
C ALA A 670 -37.97 -8.49 -7.92
N PHE A 671 -37.14 -7.93 -7.02
CA PHE A 671 -36.00 -7.11 -7.40
C PHE A 671 -34.93 -7.92 -8.13
N ALA A 672 -34.60 -9.10 -7.60
CA ALA A 672 -33.63 -10.00 -8.20
C ALA A 672 -34.06 -10.42 -9.60
N ARG A 673 -35.37 -10.62 -9.84
CA ARG A 673 -35.94 -10.91 -11.17
C ARG A 673 -35.86 -9.73 -12.11
N GLU A 674 -36.21 -8.52 -11.67
CA GLU A 674 -36.14 -7.32 -12.51
C GLU A 674 -34.69 -6.86 -12.80
N THR A 675 -33.73 -7.25 -11.97
CA THR A 675 -32.30 -6.94 -12.13
C THR A 675 -31.49 -8.14 -12.63
N TYR A 676 -32.17 -9.16 -13.16
CA TYR A 676 -31.53 -10.31 -13.79
C TYR A 676 -31.14 -9.96 -15.23
N ALA A 677 -29.85 -10.04 -15.52
CA ALA A 677 -29.36 -9.88 -16.89
C ALA A 677 -29.43 -11.23 -17.63
N SER A 678 -30.13 -11.25 -18.76
CA SER A 678 -30.25 -12.45 -19.61
C SER A 678 -28.89 -12.97 -20.06
N THR A 679 -28.75 -14.29 -20.11
CA THR A 679 -27.53 -15.03 -20.44
C THR A 679 -27.71 -15.94 -21.67
N GLN A 680 -26.63 -16.56 -22.13
CA GLN A 680 -26.65 -17.62 -23.15
C GLN A 680 -27.37 -18.89 -22.66
N LEU A 681 -27.46 -19.10 -21.34
CA LEU A 681 -28.34 -20.14 -20.82
C LEU A 681 -29.80 -19.82 -21.20
N ASP A 682 -30.21 -18.56 -21.05
CA ASP A 682 -31.61 -18.15 -21.26
C ASP A 682 -31.96 -18.04 -22.76
N SER A 683 -31.03 -17.51 -23.56
CA SER A 683 -31.22 -17.25 -24.99
C SER A 683 -30.90 -18.43 -25.91
N ALA A 684 -30.09 -19.40 -25.47
CA ALA A 684 -29.70 -20.55 -26.29
C ALA A 684 -30.02 -21.91 -25.64
N LEU A 685 -29.66 -22.13 -24.36
CA LEU A 685 -29.87 -23.44 -23.72
C LEU A 685 -31.33 -23.70 -23.40
N LEU A 686 -32.04 -22.73 -22.82
CA LEU A 686 -33.45 -22.88 -22.45
C LEU A 686 -34.31 -23.22 -23.68
N PRO A 687 -34.22 -22.51 -24.83
CA PRO A 687 -34.94 -22.90 -26.03
C PRO A 687 -34.58 -24.31 -26.53
N ALA A 688 -33.30 -24.69 -26.48
CA ALA A 688 -32.84 -26.03 -26.89
C ALA A 688 -33.41 -27.14 -26.00
N VAL A 689 -33.47 -26.89 -24.68
CA VAL A 689 -34.07 -27.81 -23.71
C VAL A 689 -35.57 -27.94 -23.94
N VAL A 690 -36.31 -26.83 -24.02
CA VAL A 690 -37.77 -26.83 -24.25
C VAL A 690 -38.14 -27.47 -25.60
N ALA A 691 -37.29 -27.33 -26.63
CA ALA A 691 -37.48 -27.99 -27.91
C ALA A 691 -37.13 -29.50 -27.91
N GLY A 692 -36.67 -30.06 -26.79
CA GLY A 692 -36.29 -31.47 -26.68
C GLY A 692 -35.02 -31.84 -27.49
N ALA A 693 -34.16 -30.87 -27.78
CA ALA A 693 -32.93 -31.07 -28.55
C ALA A 693 -31.84 -31.82 -27.76
N LEU A 694 -31.93 -31.80 -26.43
CA LEU A 694 -30.96 -32.38 -25.50
C LEU A 694 -31.63 -33.46 -24.64
N ASP A 695 -30.92 -34.54 -24.37
CA ASP A 695 -31.38 -35.65 -23.51
C ASP A 695 -30.84 -35.52 -22.08
N LEU A 696 -29.63 -35.00 -21.92
CA LEU A 696 -29.00 -34.77 -20.61
C LEU A 696 -28.14 -33.51 -20.64
N VAL A 697 -28.38 -32.60 -19.70
CA VAL A 697 -27.55 -31.41 -19.47
C VAL A 697 -27.05 -31.41 -18.05
N VAL A 698 -25.74 -31.32 -17.89
CA VAL A 698 -25.08 -31.19 -16.60
C VAL A 698 -24.57 -29.77 -16.45
N LEU A 699 -25.11 -29.04 -15.47
CA LEU A 699 -24.66 -27.71 -15.09
C LEU A 699 -23.68 -27.83 -13.93
N THR A 700 -22.45 -27.36 -14.13
CA THR A 700 -21.44 -27.30 -13.08
C THR A 700 -20.98 -25.87 -12.86
N GLY A 701 -20.50 -25.54 -11.67
CA GLY A 701 -20.24 -24.15 -11.30
C GLY A 701 -20.02 -23.96 -9.80
N ASN A 702 -19.50 -22.80 -9.42
CA ASN A 702 -19.40 -22.36 -8.04
C ASN A 702 -20.78 -22.00 -7.46
N PRO A 703 -20.95 -21.98 -6.12
CA PRO A 703 -22.13 -21.41 -5.49
C PRO A 703 -22.29 -19.94 -5.88
N GLY A 704 -23.44 -19.57 -6.45
CA GLY A 704 -23.72 -18.20 -6.92
C GLY A 704 -23.65 -17.98 -8.43
N ASP A 705 -23.33 -19.00 -9.24
CA ASP A 705 -23.32 -18.89 -10.72
C ASP A 705 -24.70 -18.95 -11.39
N GLY A 706 -25.76 -19.18 -10.61
CA GLY A 706 -27.14 -19.20 -11.11
C GLY A 706 -27.64 -20.54 -11.64
N LYS A 707 -26.97 -21.66 -11.33
CA LYS A 707 -27.39 -23.03 -11.75
C LYS A 707 -28.85 -23.31 -11.36
N THR A 708 -29.17 -23.17 -10.08
CA THR A 708 -30.51 -23.44 -9.53
C THR A 708 -31.55 -22.47 -10.09
N SER A 709 -31.20 -21.17 -10.19
CA SER A 709 -32.05 -20.14 -10.80
C SER A 709 -32.42 -20.48 -12.25
N PHE A 710 -31.46 -20.95 -13.05
CA PHE A 710 -31.71 -21.37 -14.43
C PHE A 710 -32.65 -22.58 -14.50
N LEU A 711 -32.41 -23.61 -13.67
CA LEU A 711 -33.28 -24.79 -13.64
C LEU A 711 -34.73 -24.45 -13.23
N ALA A 712 -34.92 -23.50 -12.31
CA ALA A 712 -36.24 -22.99 -11.97
C ALA A 712 -36.90 -22.30 -13.17
N GLN A 713 -36.17 -21.43 -13.89
CA GLN A 713 -36.68 -20.74 -15.08
C GLN A 713 -37.09 -21.69 -16.22
N VAL A 714 -36.34 -22.78 -16.43
CA VAL A 714 -36.73 -23.82 -17.40
C VAL A 714 -38.06 -24.46 -16.98
N GLY A 715 -38.23 -24.74 -15.69
CA GLY A 715 -39.49 -25.24 -15.14
C GLY A 715 -40.65 -24.30 -15.45
N ASP A 716 -40.49 -23.00 -15.19
CA ASP A 716 -41.51 -21.99 -15.46
C ASP A 716 -41.81 -21.84 -16.97
N ALA A 717 -40.79 -22.00 -17.82
CA ALA A 717 -40.95 -21.95 -19.27
C ALA A 717 -41.77 -23.13 -19.79
N LEU A 718 -41.55 -24.33 -19.24
CA LEU A 718 -42.35 -25.53 -19.53
C LEU A 718 -43.80 -25.37 -19.07
N ASP A 719 -44.05 -24.77 -17.90
CA ASP A 719 -45.41 -24.49 -17.43
C ASP A 719 -46.14 -23.53 -18.38
N ARG A 720 -45.47 -22.46 -18.81
CA ARG A 720 -46.02 -21.53 -19.81
C ARG A 720 -46.29 -22.19 -21.16
N ALA A 721 -45.54 -23.25 -21.49
CA ALA A 721 -45.74 -24.05 -22.69
C ALA A 721 -46.83 -25.13 -22.53
N GLY A 722 -47.45 -25.24 -21.36
CA GLY A 722 -48.55 -26.18 -21.09
C GLY A 722 -48.11 -27.56 -20.61
N ALA A 723 -46.89 -27.71 -20.09
CA ALA A 723 -46.43 -28.96 -19.52
C ALA A 723 -47.23 -29.33 -18.25
N GLU A 724 -47.55 -30.60 -18.10
CA GLU A 724 -48.12 -31.17 -16.88
C GLU A 724 -47.01 -31.36 -15.84
N THR A 725 -47.17 -30.80 -14.64
CA THR A 725 -46.24 -31.05 -13.53
C THR A 725 -46.58 -32.38 -12.85
N LEU A 726 -45.65 -33.33 -12.89
CA LEU A 726 -45.77 -34.63 -12.24
C LEU A 726 -45.33 -34.56 -10.77
N GLU A 727 -44.18 -33.93 -10.51
CA GLU A 727 -43.58 -33.78 -9.19
C GLU A 727 -42.83 -32.45 -9.08
N THR A 728 -42.90 -31.77 -7.94
CA THR A 728 -42.09 -30.58 -7.62
C THR A 728 -41.80 -30.57 -6.11
N ASP A 729 -40.52 -30.49 -5.74
CA ASP A 729 -40.05 -30.40 -4.36
C ASP A 729 -38.84 -29.45 -4.24
N ALA A 730 -38.25 -29.34 -3.05
CA ALA A 730 -37.07 -28.50 -2.81
C ALA A 730 -35.81 -29.00 -3.55
N ALA A 731 -35.78 -30.27 -3.98
CA ALA A 731 -34.65 -30.86 -4.69
C ALA A 731 -34.76 -30.73 -6.22
N GLY A 732 -35.94 -30.37 -6.75
CA GLY A 732 -36.15 -30.15 -8.18
C GLY A 732 -37.59 -30.37 -8.64
N TRP A 733 -37.76 -30.67 -9.92
CA TRP A 733 -39.08 -30.88 -10.54
C TRP A 733 -39.04 -31.92 -11.65
N ARG A 734 -40.22 -32.46 -11.96
CA ARG A 734 -40.46 -33.41 -13.05
C ARG A 734 -41.77 -33.07 -13.75
N LYS A 735 -41.72 -32.91 -15.08
CA LYS A 735 -42.84 -32.43 -15.90
C LYS A 735 -42.97 -33.24 -17.19
N ARG A 736 -44.14 -33.21 -17.82
CA ARG A 736 -44.43 -33.92 -19.07
C ARG A 736 -45.10 -33.01 -20.08
N GLN A 737 -44.63 -33.03 -21.32
CA GLN A 737 -45.20 -32.26 -22.42
C GLN A 737 -45.12 -33.08 -23.71
N ASP A 738 -46.24 -33.24 -24.40
CA ASP A 738 -46.34 -33.98 -25.67
C ASP A 738 -45.69 -35.38 -25.63
N GLY A 739 -45.82 -36.09 -24.51
CA GLY A 739 -45.25 -37.42 -24.29
C GLY A 739 -43.75 -37.45 -23.93
N ARG A 740 -43.06 -36.30 -23.95
CA ARG A 740 -41.67 -36.17 -23.46
C ARG A 740 -41.64 -35.83 -21.97
N THR A 741 -40.78 -36.54 -21.22
CA THR A 741 -40.57 -36.29 -19.79
C THR A 741 -39.35 -35.39 -19.57
N TYR A 742 -39.52 -34.34 -18.77
CA TYR A 742 -38.46 -33.43 -18.34
C TYR A 742 -38.22 -33.59 -16.83
N ALA A 743 -36.96 -33.61 -16.40
CA ALA A 743 -36.61 -33.67 -14.98
C ALA A 743 -35.43 -32.74 -14.67
N ALA A 744 -35.49 -32.03 -13.54
CA ALA A 744 -34.41 -31.19 -13.05
C ALA A 744 -34.03 -31.54 -11.61
N VAL A 745 -32.73 -31.50 -11.31
CA VAL A 745 -32.17 -31.66 -9.95
C VAL A 745 -31.36 -30.42 -9.61
N TYR A 746 -31.77 -29.68 -8.57
CA TYR A 746 -31.22 -28.37 -8.20
C TYR A 746 -29.85 -28.43 -7.52
N ASP A 747 -29.61 -29.45 -6.68
CA ASP A 747 -28.29 -29.73 -6.11
C ASP A 747 -28.11 -31.23 -5.86
N ALA A 748 -27.41 -31.89 -6.77
CA ALA A 748 -27.06 -33.29 -6.64
C ALA A 748 -25.89 -33.56 -5.66
N SER A 749 -25.42 -32.53 -4.95
CA SER A 749 -24.28 -32.62 -4.04
C SER A 749 -24.67 -32.80 -2.58
N GLU A 750 -25.94 -32.54 -2.23
CA GLU A 750 -26.47 -32.60 -0.86
C GLU A 750 -27.67 -33.56 -0.76
N SER A 751 -27.89 -34.16 0.41
CA SER A 751 -29.09 -34.94 0.69
C SER A 751 -30.27 -34.00 0.96
N HIS A 752 -31.42 -34.24 0.33
CA HIS A 752 -32.66 -33.51 0.60
C HIS A 752 -33.72 -34.44 1.18
N GLY A 753 -34.24 -34.10 2.37
CA GLY A 753 -35.24 -34.89 3.06
C GLY A 753 -34.73 -36.29 3.41
N SER A 754 -35.42 -37.34 2.96
CA SER A 754 -35.07 -38.75 3.19
C SER A 754 -34.20 -39.38 2.10
N LEU A 755 -33.90 -38.66 1.02
CA LEU A 755 -33.13 -39.17 -0.12
C LEU A 755 -31.66 -38.75 0.00
N SER A 756 -30.75 -39.71 -0.19
CA SER A 756 -29.33 -39.42 -0.39
C SER A 756 -29.12 -38.68 -1.72
N ALA A 757 -28.00 -37.97 -1.87
CA ALA A 757 -27.73 -37.25 -3.11
C ALA A 757 -27.66 -38.19 -4.34
N ASP A 758 -27.10 -39.39 -4.16
CA ASP A 758 -27.09 -40.44 -5.19
C ASP A 758 -28.51 -40.97 -5.48
N GLY A 759 -29.38 -41.00 -4.46
CA GLY A 759 -30.79 -41.29 -4.61
C GLY A 759 -31.53 -40.23 -5.43
N LEU A 760 -31.18 -38.95 -5.29
CA LEU A 760 -31.73 -37.86 -6.12
C LEU A 760 -31.29 -37.99 -7.59
N LEU A 761 -30.01 -38.32 -7.83
CA LEU A 761 -29.49 -38.56 -9.17
C LEU A 761 -30.17 -39.77 -9.84
N ARG A 762 -30.27 -40.90 -9.13
CA ARG A 762 -31.00 -42.08 -9.61
C ARG A 762 -32.47 -41.79 -9.87
N ARG A 763 -33.16 -41.05 -8.99
CA ARG A 763 -34.55 -40.63 -9.19
C ARG A 763 -34.76 -39.88 -10.51
N ALA A 764 -33.79 -39.07 -10.93
CA ALA A 764 -33.87 -38.33 -12.18
C ALA A 764 -33.42 -39.14 -13.41
N LEU A 765 -32.44 -40.03 -13.25
CA LEU A 765 -31.84 -40.82 -14.34
C LEU A 765 -32.60 -42.11 -14.66
N ASP A 766 -33.28 -42.71 -13.67
CA ASP A 766 -34.01 -43.95 -13.78
C ASP A 766 -35.40 -43.73 -14.40
N ILE A 767 -35.86 -44.73 -15.17
CA ILE A 767 -37.12 -44.66 -15.94
C ILE A 767 -38.29 -44.84 -14.98
N GLY A 768 -39.19 -43.85 -14.90
CA GLY A 768 -40.44 -43.97 -14.12
C GLY A 768 -41.53 -44.74 -14.86
N GLU A 769 -42.58 -45.15 -14.15
CA GLU A 769 -43.75 -45.80 -14.76
C GLU A 769 -44.40 -44.87 -15.81
N GLY A 770 -44.42 -45.31 -17.07
CA GLY A 770 -45.02 -44.58 -18.19
C GLY A 770 -44.12 -43.58 -18.91
N ASP A 771 -42.81 -43.52 -18.60
CA ASP A 771 -41.86 -42.75 -19.41
C ASP A 771 -41.41 -43.51 -20.66
N ASP A 772 -41.24 -42.79 -21.77
CA ASP A 772 -40.52 -43.27 -22.94
C ASP A 772 -39.02 -42.93 -22.81
N PRO A 773 -38.11 -43.92 -22.74
CA PRO A 773 -36.66 -43.68 -22.64
C PRO A 773 -36.08 -42.87 -23.80
N ALA A 774 -36.75 -42.86 -24.97
CA ALA A 774 -36.34 -42.12 -26.15
C ALA A 774 -36.82 -40.66 -26.16
N LEU A 775 -37.79 -40.30 -25.30
CA LEU A 775 -38.37 -38.95 -25.21
C LEU A 775 -38.18 -38.38 -23.81
N ARG A 776 -36.92 -38.11 -23.43
CA ARG A 776 -36.59 -37.50 -22.14
C ARG A 776 -35.53 -36.41 -22.21
N THR A 777 -35.59 -35.46 -21.29
CA THR A 777 -34.58 -34.41 -21.11
C THR A 777 -34.32 -34.21 -19.61
N ILE A 778 -33.09 -34.49 -19.18
CA ILE A 778 -32.69 -34.46 -17.76
C ILE A 778 -31.71 -33.30 -17.55
N LEU A 779 -31.91 -32.51 -16.50
CA LEU A 779 -31.08 -31.37 -16.16
C LEU A 779 -30.53 -31.55 -14.74
N ILE A 780 -29.22 -31.51 -14.57
CA ILE A 780 -28.58 -31.78 -13.28
C ILE A 780 -27.65 -30.64 -12.92
N ALA A 781 -27.87 -29.98 -11.78
CA ALA A 781 -26.91 -29.06 -11.19
C ALA A 781 -26.10 -29.78 -10.10
N ALA A 782 -24.77 -29.75 -10.22
CA ALA A 782 -23.87 -30.43 -9.29
C ALA A 782 -22.48 -29.79 -9.20
N ASN A 783 -21.72 -30.15 -8.17
CA ASN A 783 -20.28 -29.90 -8.13
C ASN A 783 -19.52 -30.93 -8.98
N ASP A 784 -18.52 -30.48 -9.77
CA ASP A 784 -17.79 -31.29 -10.76
C ASP A 784 -17.29 -32.63 -10.20
N GLY A 785 -16.66 -32.60 -9.02
CA GLY A 785 -16.03 -33.80 -8.45
C GLY A 785 -17.03 -34.88 -8.07
N ARG A 786 -18.16 -34.49 -7.44
CA ARG A 786 -19.15 -35.44 -6.95
C ARG A 786 -19.95 -36.09 -8.07
N LEU A 787 -20.29 -35.31 -9.09
CA LEU A 787 -21.02 -35.84 -10.24
C LEU A 787 -20.17 -36.86 -11.01
N MET A 788 -18.88 -36.55 -11.23
CA MET A 788 -17.98 -37.48 -11.91
C MET A 788 -17.80 -38.77 -11.11
N GLN A 789 -17.68 -38.66 -9.78
CA GLN A 789 -17.61 -39.83 -8.89
C GLN A 789 -18.86 -40.71 -9.01
N PHE A 790 -20.07 -40.12 -9.03
CA PHE A 790 -21.31 -40.87 -9.19
C PHE A 790 -21.35 -41.66 -10.51
N PHE A 791 -21.01 -41.04 -11.64
CA PHE A 791 -21.02 -41.74 -12.93
C PHE A 791 -19.89 -42.77 -13.06
N GLU A 792 -18.76 -42.56 -12.39
CA GLU A 792 -17.65 -43.53 -12.31
C GLU A 792 -18.05 -44.76 -11.48
N ASP A 793 -18.65 -44.55 -10.31
CA ASP A 793 -19.09 -45.62 -9.40
C ASP A 793 -20.26 -46.43 -9.96
N ASN A 794 -21.05 -45.85 -10.86
CA ASN A 794 -22.23 -46.47 -11.50
C ASN A 794 -22.04 -46.69 -13.01
N GLN A 795 -20.80 -46.90 -13.45
CA GLN A 795 -20.44 -47.12 -14.86
C GLN A 795 -21.12 -48.35 -15.48
N ASP A 796 -21.51 -49.32 -14.66
CA ASP A 796 -22.27 -50.51 -15.05
C ASP A 796 -23.69 -50.18 -15.51
N LEU A 797 -24.29 -49.11 -14.97
CA LEU A 797 -25.64 -48.65 -15.30
C LEU A 797 -25.64 -47.51 -16.31
N TYR A 798 -24.66 -46.60 -16.24
CA TYR A 798 -24.63 -45.36 -17.04
C TYR A 798 -23.35 -45.20 -17.90
N GLY A 799 -22.74 -46.31 -18.34
CA GLY A 799 -21.44 -46.31 -19.01
C GLY A 799 -21.33 -45.42 -20.25
N GLU A 800 -22.39 -45.32 -21.07
CA GLU A 800 -22.39 -44.43 -22.25
C GLU A 800 -22.37 -42.94 -21.85
N VAL A 801 -23.14 -42.57 -20.83
CA VAL A 801 -23.17 -41.21 -20.28
C VAL A 801 -21.82 -40.86 -19.67
N TRP A 802 -21.25 -41.76 -18.86
CA TRP A 802 -19.92 -41.59 -18.27
C TRP A 802 -18.84 -41.35 -19.34
N ALA A 803 -18.82 -42.18 -20.39
CA ALA A 803 -17.85 -42.06 -21.47
C ALA A 803 -17.96 -40.71 -22.21
N GLU A 804 -19.17 -40.18 -22.35
CA GLU A 804 -19.42 -38.91 -23.01
C GLU A 804 -19.05 -37.71 -22.12
N LEU A 805 -19.46 -37.72 -20.84
CA LEU A 805 -19.11 -36.68 -19.87
C LEU A 805 -17.59 -36.58 -19.67
N ARG A 806 -16.90 -37.72 -19.52
CA ARG A 806 -15.44 -37.77 -19.41
C ARG A 806 -14.75 -37.23 -20.67
N ARG A 807 -15.25 -37.59 -21.86
CA ARG A 807 -14.71 -37.09 -23.14
C ARG A 807 -14.77 -35.57 -23.21
N GLN A 808 -15.92 -34.98 -22.89
CA GLN A 808 -16.11 -33.52 -22.92
C GLN A 808 -15.26 -32.81 -21.86
N ARG A 809 -15.15 -33.36 -20.65
CA ARG A 809 -14.27 -32.85 -19.58
C ARG A 809 -12.79 -32.82 -20.01
N ASP A 810 -12.34 -33.86 -20.71
CA ASP A 810 -10.98 -33.96 -21.23
C ASP A 810 -10.75 -33.05 -22.47
N GLY A 811 -11.71 -32.18 -22.81
CA GLY A 811 -11.62 -31.19 -23.89
C GLY A 811 -11.79 -31.77 -25.29
N ARG A 812 -12.32 -33.00 -25.42
CA ARG A 812 -12.57 -33.65 -26.71
C ARG A 812 -14.01 -33.35 -27.18
N PRO A 813 -14.24 -33.19 -28.50
CA PRO A 813 -15.58 -32.92 -29.02
C PRO A 813 -16.56 -34.06 -28.71
N PRO A 814 -17.85 -33.74 -28.49
CA PRO A 814 -18.85 -34.74 -28.13
C PRO A 814 -19.09 -35.75 -29.26
N LYS A 815 -19.30 -37.03 -28.93
CA LYS A 815 -19.82 -38.02 -29.89
C LYS A 815 -21.34 -37.98 -29.99
N ASN A 816 -22.02 -37.72 -28.87
CA ASN A 816 -23.46 -37.52 -28.84
C ASN A 816 -23.76 -36.07 -28.44
N PRO A 817 -24.14 -35.19 -29.39
CA PRO A 817 -24.39 -33.78 -29.10
C PRO A 817 -25.64 -33.54 -28.23
N ARG A 818 -26.47 -34.57 -28.00
CA ARG A 818 -27.66 -34.49 -27.12
C ARG A 818 -27.29 -34.59 -25.63
N ILE A 819 -26.05 -34.95 -25.29
CA ILE A 819 -25.53 -34.99 -23.92
C ILE A 819 -24.47 -33.89 -23.79
N GLY A 820 -24.62 -32.98 -22.82
CA GLY A 820 -23.72 -31.83 -22.69
C GLY A 820 -23.34 -31.49 -21.25
N ILE A 821 -22.08 -31.10 -21.02
CA ILE A 821 -21.62 -30.42 -19.81
C ILE A 821 -21.55 -28.91 -20.07
N VAL A 822 -22.18 -28.15 -19.19
CA VAL A 822 -22.18 -26.69 -19.19
C VAL A 822 -21.47 -26.21 -17.92
N ASP A 823 -20.18 -25.89 -18.06
CA ASP A 823 -19.31 -25.44 -16.96
C ASP A 823 -19.39 -23.91 -16.80
N LEU A 824 -20.18 -23.46 -15.83
CA LEU A 824 -20.36 -22.05 -15.53
C LEU A 824 -19.13 -21.40 -14.91
N LYS A 825 -18.14 -22.16 -14.41
CA LYS A 825 -16.88 -21.58 -13.90
C LYS A 825 -16.12 -20.87 -15.02
N ARG A 826 -16.37 -21.23 -16.28
CA ARG A 826 -15.76 -20.62 -17.46
C ARG A 826 -16.55 -19.46 -18.04
N ARG A 827 -17.66 -19.08 -17.39
CA ARG A 827 -18.43 -17.90 -17.76
C ARG A 827 -17.58 -16.64 -17.63
N SER A 828 -17.56 -15.85 -18.68
CA SER A 828 -17.07 -14.49 -18.64
C SER A 828 -18.10 -13.56 -18.01
N LEU A 829 -17.63 -12.74 -17.06
CA LEU A 829 -18.43 -11.71 -16.41
C LEU A 829 -18.18 -10.32 -17.01
N ALA A 830 -17.18 -10.17 -17.86
CA ALA A 830 -16.79 -8.91 -18.49
C ALA A 830 -16.70 -9.04 -20.01
N SER A 831 -16.73 -7.90 -20.70
CA SER A 831 -16.48 -7.85 -22.14
C SER A 831 -14.99 -7.64 -22.40
N PRO A 832 -14.34 -8.43 -23.29
CA PRO A 832 -12.98 -8.15 -23.76
C PRO A 832 -12.93 -6.92 -24.71
N GLN A 833 -14.09 -6.42 -25.15
CA GLN A 833 -14.19 -5.17 -25.90
C GLN A 833 -14.47 -4.03 -24.92
N MET A 834 -13.44 -3.27 -24.57
CA MET A 834 -13.57 -2.23 -23.55
C MET A 834 -14.57 -1.12 -23.92
N ALA A 835 -14.75 -0.85 -25.21
CA ALA A 835 -15.66 0.19 -25.72
C ALA A 835 -17.13 -0.27 -25.89
N GLN A 836 -17.43 -1.55 -25.66
CA GLN A 836 -18.79 -2.09 -25.72
C GLN A 836 -19.10 -2.82 -24.40
N PRO A 837 -19.94 -2.24 -23.51
CA PRO A 837 -20.20 -2.77 -22.17
C PRO A 837 -21.13 -3.99 -22.16
N ASP A 838 -21.17 -4.76 -23.24
CA ASP A 838 -22.11 -5.87 -23.45
C ASP A 838 -21.81 -7.09 -22.55
N GLY A 839 -20.77 -7.03 -21.70
CA GLY A 839 -20.45 -8.06 -20.72
C GLY A 839 -21.55 -8.21 -19.67
N LEU A 840 -21.66 -9.41 -19.08
CA LEU A 840 -22.73 -9.70 -18.11
C LEU A 840 -22.73 -8.73 -16.92
N GLY A 841 -21.55 -8.36 -16.39
CA GLY A 841 -21.41 -7.37 -15.33
C GLY A 841 -21.88 -5.96 -15.72
N GLY A 842 -21.62 -5.54 -16.97
CA GLY A 842 -22.10 -4.27 -17.52
C GLY A 842 -23.62 -4.23 -17.62
N ARG A 843 -24.24 -5.29 -18.16
CA ARG A 843 -25.71 -5.41 -18.22
C ARG A 843 -26.36 -5.41 -16.83
N ILE A 844 -25.75 -6.09 -15.85
CA ILE A 844 -26.22 -6.06 -14.46
C ILE A 844 -26.13 -4.64 -13.89
N LEU A 845 -25.02 -3.95 -14.11
CA LEU A 845 -24.83 -2.57 -13.66
C LEU A 845 -25.93 -1.67 -14.21
N GLU A 846 -26.20 -1.71 -15.51
CA GLU A 846 -27.24 -0.90 -16.17
C GLU A 846 -28.63 -1.12 -15.55
N LEU A 847 -28.98 -2.36 -15.20
CA LEU A 847 -30.24 -2.68 -14.52
C LEU A 847 -30.32 -2.11 -13.09
N LEU A 848 -29.19 -2.01 -12.38
CA LEU A 848 -29.13 -1.47 -11.01
C LEU A 848 -29.17 0.07 -10.98
N VAL A 849 -28.52 0.73 -11.95
CA VAL A 849 -28.42 2.19 -11.99
C VAL A 849 -29.48 2.86 -12.87
N GLY A 850 -30.36 2.11 -13.54
CA GLY A 850 -31.38 2.63 -14.45
C GLY A 850 -32.20 3.80 -13.87
N GLN A 851 -32.46 4.81 -14.70
CA GLN A 851 -33.01 6.11 -14.28
C GLN A 851 -34.30 5.99 -13.46
N ASP A 852 -35.23 5.13 -13.88
CA ASP A 852 -36.53 4.95 -13.22
C ASP A 852 -36.39 4.53 -11.74
N ARG A 853 -35.38 3.71 -11.43
CA ARG A 853 -35.12 3.22 -10.05
C ARG A 853 -34.62 4.32 -9.11
N TRP A 854 -34.09 5.40 -9.66
CA TRP A 854 -33.50 6.52 -8.92
C TRP A 854 -34.37 7.80 -8.97
N SER A 855 -35.49 7.78 -9.71
CA SER A 855 -36.46 8.88 -9.79
C SER A 855 -37.05 9.27 -8.43
N ALA A 856 -37.19 8.31 -7.50
CA ALA A 856 -37.65 8.57 -6.14
C ALA A 856 -36.74 9.56 -5.35
N CYS A 857 -35.49 9.74 -5.79
CA CYS A 857 -34.58 10.72 -5.21
C CYS A 857 -34.92 12.17 -5.62
N GLU A 858 -35.67 12.39 -6.70
CA GLU A 858 -36.00 13.74 -7.18
C GLU A 858 -36.73 14.57 -6.12
N GLY A 859 -36.25 15.79 -5.85
CA GLY A 859 -36.78 16.66 -4.80
C GLY A 859 -36.52 16.15 -3.37
N CYS A 860 -35.63 15.17 -3.19
CA CYS A 860 -35.13 14.79 -1.87
C CYS A 860 -34.29 15.94 -1.30
N ALA A 861 -34.41 16.18 0.00
CA ALA A 861 -33.60 17.17 0.69
C ALA A 861 -32.10 16.99 0.37
N SER A 862 -31.57 15.76 0.43
CA SER A 862 -30.15 15.46 0.26
C SER A 862 -29.70 15.30 -1.20
N TYR A 863 -30.52 15.71 -2.18
CA TYR A 863 -30.32 15.37 -3.60
C TYR A 863 -28.93 15.74 -4.15
N THR A 864 -28.43 16.93 -3.81
CA THR A 864 -27.14 17.45 -4.33
C THR A 864 -25.91 16.87 -3.63
N VAL A 865 -26.08 16.27 -2.44
CA VAL A 865 -24.98 15.76 -1.60
C VAL A 865 -25.13 14.28 -1.26
N CYS A 866 -26.06 13.56 -1.88
CA CYS A 866 -26.25 12.13 -1.66
C CYS A 866 -25.18 11.35 -2.43
N PRO A 867 -24.22 10.67 -1.74
CA PRO A 867 -23.16 9.93 -2.40
C PRO A 867 -23.72 8.79 -3.24
N MET A 868 -24.73 8.07 -2.75
CA MET A 868 -25.28 6.90 -3.45
C MET A 868 -25.94 7.27 -4.78
N ARG A 869 -26.68 8.39 -4.82
CA ARG A 869 -27.27 8.92 -6.05
C ARG A 869 -26.18 9.37 -7.01
N SER A 870 -25.19 10.10 -6.51
CA SER A 870 -24.04 10.57 -7.31
C SER A 870 -23.25 9.41 -7.91
N ASN A 871 -23.04 8.34 -7.14
CA ASN A 871 -22.34 7.13 -7.59
C ASN A 871 -23.15 6.41 -8.66
N ALA A 872 -24.46 6.21 -8.44
CA ALA A 872 -25.34 5.59 -9.43
C ALA A 872 -25.38 6.38 -10.76
N GLU A 873 -25.39 7.71 -10.69
CA GLU A 873 -25.31 8.56 -11.87
C GLU A 873 -23.96 8.50 -12.57
N ALA A 874 -22.85 8.62 -11.83
CA ALA A 874 -21.52 8.45 -12.40
C ALA A 874 -21.40 7.10 -13.12
N LEU A 875 -21.94 6.03 -12.53
CA LEU A 875 -21.99 4.69 -13.11
C LEU A 875 -22.94 4.53 -14.32
N ARG A 876 -23.80 5.50 -14.65
CA ARG A 876 -24.50 5.54 -15.94
C ARG A 876 -23.64 6.14 -17.04
N GLU A 877 -22.68 6.99 -16.69
CA GLU A 877 -21.81 7.61 -17.66
C GLU A 877 -20.82 6.59 -18.25
N GLN A 878 -20.50 6.74 -19.53
CA GLN A 878 -19.65 5.79 -20.26
C GLN A 878 -18.27 5.59 -19.60
N PRO A 879 -17.53 6.63 -19.18
CA PRO A 879 -16.17 6.45 -18.63
C PRO A 879 -16.14 5.57 -17.37
N ALA A 880 -17.09 5.74 -16.44
CA ALA A 880 -17.15 4.95 -15.23
C ALA A 880 -17.60 3.51 -15.50
N ARG A 881 -18.52 3.28 -16.46
CA ARG A 881 -18.89 1.92 -16.90
C ARG A 881 -17.70 1.17 -17.48
N GLU A 882 -16.92 1.84 -18.32
CA GLU A 882 -15.70 1.27 -18.87
C GLU A 882 -14.65 0.99 -17.77
N ALA A 883 -14.57 1.83 -16.72
CA ALA A 883 -13.72 1.61 -15.54
C ALA A 883 -14.11 0.34 -14.78
N VAL A 884 -15.41 0.17 -14.49
CA VAL A 884 -15.90 -1.04 -13.84
C VAL A 884 -15.71 -2.29 -14.72
N ASN A 885 -15.98 -2.22 -16.03
CA ASN A 885 -15.75 -3.34 -16.93
C ASN A 885 -14.25 -3.72 -16.99
N GLU A 886 -13.34 -2.73 -16.99
CA GLU A 886 -11.89 -2.94 -16.90
C GLU A 886 -11.51 -3.71 -15.62
N LEU A 887 -12.00 -3.27 -14.46
CA LEU A 887 -11.72 -3.91 -13.18
C LEU A 887 -12.22 -5.36 -13.13
N VAL A 888 -13.45 -5.63 -13.59
CA VAL A 888 -14.01 -7.00 -13.65
C VAL A 888 -13.25 -7.86 -14.66
N LEU A 889 -12.84 -7.29 -15.81
CA LEU A 889 -12.04 -7.99 -16.82
C LEU A 889 -10.66 -8.38 -16.29
N ILE A 890 -9.98 -7.48 -15.58
CA ILE A 890 -8.68 -7.78 -14.96
C ILE A 890 -8.82 -8.91 -13.94
N SER A 891 -9.82 -8.85 -13.05
CA SER A 891 -10.10 -9.94 -12.10
C SER A 891 -10.38 -11.27 -12.80
N HIS A 892 -11.08 -11.25 -13.93
CA HIS A 892 -11.31 -12.46 -14.74
C HIS A 892 -10.01 -13.02 -15.31
N LEU A 893 -9.15 -12.17 -15.87
CA LEU A 893 -7.90 -12.58 -16.54
C LEU A 893 -6.77 -12.98 -15.59
N ARG A 894 -6.71 -12.45 -14.36
CA ARG A 894 -5.68 -12.80 -13.35
C ARG A 894 -5.86 -14.19 -12.73
N ARG A 895 -7.05 -14.80 -12.83
CA ARG A 895 -7.38 -16.17 -12.39
C ARG A 895 -7.05 -16.53 -10.93
N ARG A 896 -6.82 -15.56 -10.04
CA ARG A 896 -6.55 -15.82 -8.61
C ARG A 896 -7.71 -16.52 -7.92
N ARG A 897 -8.92 -16.05 -8.19
CA ARG A 897 -10.19 -16.70 -7.87
C ARG A 897 -11.18 -16.36 -8.97
N ARG A 898 -11.97 -17.34 -9.40
CA ARG A 898 -13.03 -17.08 -10.36
C ARG A 898 -14.21 -16.41 -9.67
N ALA A 899 -14.43 -15.14 -10.00
CA ALA A 899 -15.61 -14.41 -9.56
C ALA A 899 -16.88 -15.05 -10.11
N THR A 900 -17.94 -15.04 -9.32
CA THR A 900 -19.28 -15.49 -9.70
C THR A 900 -20.17 -14.30 -10.04
N VAL A 901 -21.33 -14.54 -10.67
CA VAL A 901 -22.34 -13.48 -10.90
C VAL A 901 -22.75 -12.82 -9.58
N ARG A 902 -22.83 -13.61 -8.52
CA ARG A 902 -23.12 -13.15 -7.15
C ARG A 902 -22.05 -12.21 -6.60
N ASP A 903 -20.78 -12.45 -6.90
CA ASP A 903 -19.68 -11.60 -6.46
C ASP A 903 -19.72 -10.26 -7.19
N VAL A 904 -19.98 -10.26 -8.51
CA VAL A 904 -20.12 -9.02 -9.27
C VAL A 904 -21.32 -8.20 -8.76
N ARG A 905 -22.49 -8.80 -8.52
CA ARG A 905 -23.64 -8.09 -7.93
C ARG A 905 -23.31 -7.45 -6.59
N SER A 906 -22.57 -8.17 -5.74
CA SER A 906 -22.13 -7.70 -4.43
C SER A 906 -21.18 -6.50 -4.54
N ALA A 907 -20.17 -6.58 -5.42
CA ALA A 907 -19.24 -5.49 -5.68
C ALA A 907 -19.95 -4.25 -6.26
N LEU A 908 -20.85 -4.43 -7.24
CA LEU A 908 -21.61 -3.30 -7.80
C LEU A 908 -22.52 -2.63 -6.77
N ALA A 909 -23.16 -3.40 -5.88
CA ALA A 909 -23.95 -2.86 -4.79
C ALA A 909 -23.10 -2.03 -3.81
N TRP A 910 -21.88 -2.48 -3.52
CA TRP A 910 -20.90 -1.73 -2.74
C TRP A 910 -20.51 -0.42 -3.42
N LEU A 911 -20.16 -0.44 -4.71
CA LEU A 911 -19.79 0.77 -5.47
C LEU A 911 -20.92 1.82 -5.49
N ILE A 912 -22.17 1.37 -5.54
CA ILE A 912 -23.33 2.26 -5.55
C ILE A 912 -23.61 2.82 -4.16
N THR A 913 -23.61 1.98 -3.12
CA THR A 913 -24.19 2.34 -1.81
C THR A 913 -23.19 2.50 -0.67
N GLY A 914 -22.01 1.88 -0.75
CA GLY A 914 -21.10 1.74 0.40
C GLY A 914 -21.76 1.08 1.63
N ASP A 915 -22.79 0.24 1.40
CA ASP A 915 -23.71 -0.31 2.40
C ASP A 915 -24.47 0.72 3.26
N ARG A 916 -24.55 1.99 2.83
CA ARG A 916 -25.28 3.06 3.53
C ARG A 916 -26.75 3.11 3.15
N SER A 917 -27.60 3.47 4.10
CA SER A 917 -29.03 3.71 3.87
C SER A 917 -29.33 5.18 3.54
N CYS A 918 -30.52 5.46 2.97
CA CYS A 918 -31.01 6.84 2.85
C CYS A 918 -31.08 7.55 4.21
N GLN A 919 -31.40 6.82 5.28
CA GLN A 919 -31.50 7.39 6.62
C GLN A 919 -30.13 7.87 7.13
N ASP A 920 -29.06 7.12 6.88
CA ASP A 920 -27.70 7.51 7.29
C ASP A 920 -27.29 8.83 6.64
N VAL A 921 -27.55 8.97 5.34
CA VAL A 921 -27.27 10.20 4.58
C VAL A 921 -28.09 11.38 5.11
N HIS A 922 -29.34 11.15 5.46
CA HIS A 922 -30.21 12.19 6.01
C HIS A 922 -29.76 12.64 7.40
N VAL A 923 -29.39 11.70 8.27
CA VAL A 923 -28.88 11.99 9.62
C VAL A 923 -27.57 12.78 9.57
N GLU A 924 -26.64 12.38 8.70
CA GLU A 924 -25.39 13.12 8.49
C GLU A 924 -25.65 14.55 8.01
N ARG A 925 -26.58 14.70 7.06
CA ARG A 925 -26.96 16.02 6.55
C ARG A 925 -27.68 16.88 7.58
N GLU A 926 -28.60 16.30 8.35
CA GLU A 926 -29.26 17.00 9.48
C GLU A 926 -28.25 17.43 10.54
N ALA A 927 -27.15 16.69 10.70
CA ALA A 927 -26.02 17.06 11.55
C ALA A 927 -25.09 18.13 10.93
N GLY A 928 -25.41 18.66 9.73
CA GLY A 928 -24.62 19.67 9.04
C GLY A 928 -23.33 19.14 8.40
N LEU A 929 -23.21 17.82 8.21
CA LEU A 929 -22.08 17.19 7.54
C LEU A 929 -22.40 16.99 6.05
N ASP A 930 -21.42 17.12 5.16
CA ASP A 930 -21.56 16.67 3.77
C ASP A 930 -21.46 15.14 3.74
N PRO A 931 -22.52 14.41 3.36
CA PRO A 931 -22.48 12.94 3.32
C PRO A 931 -21.49 12.36 2.30
N ARG A 932 -20.88 13.19 1.44
CA ARG A 932 -19.80 12.79 0.52
C ARG A 932 -18.42 12.87 1.16
N GLU A 933 -18.24 13.65 2.23
CA GLU A 933 -16.93 13.88 2.85
C GLU A 933 -16.49 12.72 3.75
N GLY A 934 -15.28 12.21 3.51
CA GLY A 934 -14.66 11.11 4.24
C GLY A 934 -14.39 9.88 3.36
N ASN A 935 -13.49 9.00 3.82
CA ASN A 935 -13.07 7.82 3.06
C ASN A 935 -14.24 6.85 2.81
N GLY A 936 -14.27 6.24 1.62
CA GLY A 936 -15.22 5.16 1.30
C GLY A 936 -16.66 5.63 1.12
N ARG A 937 -16.87 6.78 0.47
CA ARG A 937 -18.22 7.35 0.22
C ARG A 937 -18.51 7.55 -1.27
N VAL A 938 -17.52 8.01 -2.02
CA VAL A 938 -17.62 8.28 -3.45
C VAL A 938 -17.10 7.09 -4.26
N LEU A 939 -17.64 6.92 -5.48
CA LEU A 939 -17.38 5.77 -6.36
C LEU A 939 -15.89 5.42 -6.49
N HIS A 940 -15.06 6.42 -6.76
CA HIS A 940 -13.65 6.22 -7.07
C HIS A 940 -12.82 5.78 -5.85
N ASP A 941 -13.31 6.02 -4.63
CA ASP A 941 -12.71 5.49 -3.41
C ASP A 941 -13.30 4.13 -3.01
N LEU A 942 -14.62 3.97 -3.14
CA LEU A 942 -15.32 2.71 -2.84
C LEU A 942 -14.77 1.54 -3.65
N ALA A 943 -14.33 1.78 -4.90
CA ALA A 943 -13.75 0.77 -5.76
C ALA A 943 -12.41 0.19 -5.26
N PHE A 944 -11.71 0.93 -4.40
CA PHE A 944 -10.39 0.57 -3.89
C PHE A 944 -10.35 0.61 -2.35
N ASP A 945 -11.50 0.36 -1.72
CA ASP A 945 -11.60 0.34 -0.26
C ASP A 945 -11.11 -0.99 0.32
N MET A 946 -9.98 -0.95 1.03
CA MET A 946 -9.40 -2.09 1.74
C MET A 946 -10.31 -2.65 2.84
N ALA A 947 -11.16 -1.81 3.44
CA ALA A 947 -12.06 -2.20 4.51
C ALA A 947 -13.30 -2.95 4.01
N ALA A 948 -13.58 -2.93 2.70
CA ALA A 948 -14.74 -3.61 2.13
C ALA A 948 -14.67 -5.12 2.42
N ASP A 949 -15.77 -5.70 2.91
CA ASP A 949 -15.93 -7.15 3.04
C ASP A 949 -16.48 -7.78 1.75
N ASP A 950 -15.88 -7.39 0.62
CA ASP A 950 -16.11 -7.98 -0.70
C ASP A 950 -14.78 -8.47 -1.29
N TYR A 951 -14.79 -9.68 -1.84
CA TYR A 951 -13.59 -10.26 -2.43
C TYR A 951 -13.11 -9.47 -3.66
N LEU A 952 -14.01 -9.04 -4.55
CA LEU A 952 -13.62 -8.34 -5.78
C LEU A 952 -13.06 -6.96 -5.47
N VAL A 953 -13.71 -6.23 -4.55
CA VAL A 953 -13.23 -4.89 -4.14
C VAL A 953 -11.86 -4.99 -3.47
N ARG A 954 -11.64 -5.99 -2.61
CA ARG A 954 -10.31 -6.28 -2.03
C ARG A 954 -9.26 -6.69 -3.06
N GLU A 955 -9.66 -7.32 -4.16
CA GLU A 955 -8.73 -7.62 -5.25
C GLU A 955 -8.37 -6.36 -6.04
N TRP A 956 -9.33 -5.44 -6.22
CA TRP A 956 -9.14 -4.20 -6.97
C TRP A 956 -8.18 -3.22 -6.28
N THR A 957 -8.05 -3.27 -4.96
CA THR A 957 -7.09 -2.42 -4.22
C THR A 957 -5.63 -2.68 -4.63
N GLU A 958 -5.30 -3.87 -5.11
CA GLU A 958 -3.94 -4.18 -5.61
C GLU A 958 -3.62 -3.51 -6.95
N ILE A 959 -4.66 -3.11 -7.69
CA ILE A 959 -4.57 -2.48 -9.00
C ILE A 959 -5.07 -1.02 -8.95
N ASP A 960 -5.12 -0.45 -7.74
CA ASP A 960 -5.52 0.93 -7.49
C ASP A 960 -4.66 1.91 -8.32
N PRO A 961 -5.28 2.79 -9.12
CA PRO A 961 -4.61 3.86 -9.87
C PRO A 961 -3.67 4.71 -9.01
N ALA A 962 -3.93 4.83 -7.70
CA ALA A 962 -3.09 5.55 -6.74
C ALA A 962 -1.69 4.95 -6.54
N ILE A 963 -1.49 3.68 -6.90
CA ILE A 963 -0.20 2.97 -6.76
C ILE A 963 0.72 3.30 -7.95
N VAL A 964 0.15 3.72 -9.09
CA VAL A 964 0.90 4.00 -10.31
C VAL A 964 1.57 5.36 -10.19
N ALA A 965 2.87 5.44 -10.44
CA ALA A 965 3.54 6.73 -10.58
C ALA A 965 3.08 7.41 -11.89
N ALA A 966 2.34 8.51 -11.79
CA ALA A 966 1.84 9.27 -12.93
C ALA A 966 2.34 10.74 -12.92
N PRO A 967 3.60 11.00 -13.36
CA PRO A 967 4.16 12.35 -13.36
C PRO A 967 3.39 13.34 -14.24
N SER A 968 2.70 12.85 -15.28
CA SER A 968 1.82 13.66 -16.14
C SER A 968 0.63 14.20 -15.37
N VAL A 969 -0.02 13.36 -14.55
CA VAL A 969 -1.09 13.76 -13.63
C VAL A 969 -0.60 14.77 -12.62
N GLU A 970 0.55 14.54 -11.98
CA GLU A 970 1.10 15.50 -11.01
C GLU A 970 1.41 16.85 -11.66
N ARG A 971 1.87 16.85 -12.92
CA ARG A 971 2.16 18.08 -13.66
C ARG A 971 0.89 18.88 -13.95
N GLU A 972 -0.15 18.21 -14.45
CA GLU A 972 -1.46 18.85 -14.69
C GLU A 972 -2.09 19.33 -13.39
N ALA A 973 -2.01 18.53 -12.33
CA ALA A 973 -2.48 18.89 -11.01
C ALA A 973 -1.78 20.15 -10.46
N ARG A 974 -0.48 20.33 -10.77
CA ARG A 974 0.27 21.55 -10.38
C ARG A 974 -0.05 22.79 -11.21
N THR A 975 -0.61 22.63 -12.41
CA THR A 975 -0.91 23.75 -13.33
C THR A 975 -2.38 24.13 -13.34
N ARG A 976 -3.29 23.19 -13.02
CA ARG A 976 -4.74 23.36 -13.08
C ARG A 976 -5.37 23.52 -11.71
N GLN A 977 -5.78 24.75 -11.41
CA GLN A 977 -6.47 25.12 -10.17
C GLN A 977 -7.87 24.48 -10.02
N ASP A 978 -8.46 23.97 -11.09
CA ASP A 978 -9.74 23.26 -11.03
C ASP A 978 -9.61 21.78 -10.60
N LEU A 979 -8.39 21.21 -10.70
CA LEU A 979 -8.10 19.84 -10.28
C LEU A 979 -7.52 19.80 -8.87
N VAL A 980 -6.51 20.63 -8.63
CA VAL A 980 -5.95 20.86 -7.30
C VAL A 980 -6.19 22.32 -6.98
N PRO A 981 -7.27 22.59 -6.25
CA PRO A 981 -7.54 23.93 -5.81
C PRO A 981 -6.54 24.40 -4.78
N ASP A 982 -5.67 23.52 -4.18
CA ASP A 982 -4.49 23.80 -3.31
C ASP A 982 -3.23 22.94 -3.45
N LEU A 983 -2.13 23.55 -3.92
CA LEU A 983 -0.80 22.94 -3.97
C LEU A 983 -0.20 22.67 -2.59
N GLY A 984 -0.65 23.35 -1.54
CA GLY A 984 -0.36 23.04 -0.14
C GLY A 984 -1.09 21.79 0.36
N LEU A 985 -2.25 21.47 -0.22
CA LEU A 985 -2.98 20.21 -0.04
C LEU A 985 -2.52 19.13 -1.03
N PHE A 986 -1.50 19.41 -1.86
CA PHE A 986 -0.92 18.44 -2.78
C PHE A 986 -0.02 17.47 -2.04
N ASP A 987 -0.65 16.56 -1.32
CA ASP A 987 -0.03 15.43 -0.65
C ASP A 987 -0.28 14.13 -1.43
N GLY A 988 0.23 13.01 -0.92
CA GLY A 988 0.04 11.70 -1.55
C GLY A 988 -1.44 11.28 -1.64
N LYS A 989 -2.33 11.78 -0.77
CA LYS A 989 -3.76 11.45 -0.80
C LYS A 989 -4.50 12.22 -1.88
N ALA A 990 -4.21 13.51 -2.05
CA ALA A 990 -4.80 14.32 -3.12
C ALA A 990 -4.39 13.78 -4.51
N VAL A 991 -3.13 13.37 -4.67
CA VAL A 991 -2.67 12.73 -5.91
C VAL A 991 -3.40 11.40 -6.14
N ALA A 992 -3.51 10.56 -5.10
CA ALA A 992 -4.23 9.30 -5.16
C ALA A 992 -5.70 9.49 -5.59
N GLU A 993 -6.40 10.45 -4.98
CA GLU A 993 -7.79 10.78 -5.35
C GLU A 993 -7.88 11.22 -6.82
N LEU A 994 -6.99 12.12 -7.28
CA LEU A 994 -6.98 12.59 -8.66
C LEU A 994 -6.73 11.47 -9.67
N GLN A 995 -5.83 10.54 -9.36
CA GLN A 995 -5.56 9.38 -10.21
C GLN A 995 -6.78 8.46 -10.30
N ARG A 996 -7.45 8.19 -9.17
CA ARG A 996 -8.70 7.41 -9.15
C ARG A 996 -9.82 8.13 -9.90
N ARG A 997 -9.97 9.45 -9.72
CA ARG A 997 -10.94 10.27 -10.47
C ARG A 997 -10.65 10.25 -11.97
N LEU A 998 -9.39 10.37 -12.40
CA LEU A 998 -8.99 10.23 -13.80
C LEU A 998 -9.35 8.84 -14.34
N PHE A 999 -9.13 7.78 -13.56
CA PHE A 999 -9.47 6.41 -13.94
C PHE A 999 -10.97 6.21 -14.18
N PHE A 1000 -11.83 6.83 -13.36
CA PHE A 1000 -13.29 6.81 -13.53
C PHE A 1000 -13.82 7.90 -14.48
N GLY A 1001 -12.95 8.69 -15.12
CA GLY A 1001 -13.33 9.73 -16.07
C GLY A 1001 -13.89 11.01 -15.45
N GLY A 1002 -13.60 11.28 -14.18
CA GLY A 1002 -13.98 12.51 -13.48
C GLY A 1002 -13.24 13.77 -13.98
N TRP A 1003 -12.15 13.61 -14.72
CA TRP A 1003 -11.45 14.67 -15.46
C TRP A 1003 -10.52 14.06 -16.51
N SER A 1004 -10.06 14.85 -17.49
CA SER A 1004 -9.02 14.49 -18.46
C SER A 1004 -8.47 15.73 -19.17
N THR A 1005 -7.34 15.60 -19.87
CA THR A 1005 -6.83 16.58 -20.85
C THR A 1005 -6.46 15.87 -22.16
N PRO A 1006 -6.17 16.60 -23.26
CA PRO A 1006 -5.63 15.99 -24.47
C PRO A 1006 -4.31 15.23 -24.24
N ASP A 1007 -3.53 15.65 -23.25
CA ASP A 1007 -2.20 15.09 -22.95
C ASP A 1007 -2.20 14.10 -21.77
N VAL A 1008 -3.25 14.10 -20.94
CA VAL A 1008 -3.39 13.23 -19.77
C VAL A 1008 -4.75 12.56 -19.79
N THR A 1009 -4.72 11.25 -19.96
CA THR A 1009 -5.91 10.42 -20.13
C THR A 1009 -5.92 9.27 -19.14
N ARG A 1010 -7.01 8.52 -19.12
CA ARG A 1010 -7.14 7.34 -18.26
C ARG A 1010 -5.99 6.32 -18.41
N SER A 1011 -5.34 6.23 -19.58
CA SER A 1011 -4.22 5.29 -19.77
C SER A 1011 -2.99 5.61 -18.92
N ASP A 1012 -2.81 6.87 -18.51
CA ASP A 1012 -1.66 7.32 -17.70
C ASP A 1012 -1.65 6.74 -16.28
N VAL A 1013 -2.81 6.28 -15.80
CA VAL A 1013 -3.01 5.78 -14.42
C VAL A 1013 -3.41 4.30 -14.37
N ARG A 1014 -3.33 3.60 -15.50
CA ARG A 1014 -3.62 2.15 -15.55
C ARG A 1014 -2.46 1.34 -15.00
N THR A 1015 -2.78 0.41 -14.11
CA THR A 1015 -1.84 -0.63 -13.64
C THR A 1015 -1.48 -1.60 -14.77
N TYR A 1016 -2.45 -1.97 -15.62
CA TYR A 1016 -2.25 -2.77 -16.82
C TYR A 1016 -2.36 -1.88 -18.06
N ARG A 1017 -1.24 -1.33 -18.52
CA ARG A 1017 -1.20 -0.35 -19.62
C ARG A 1017 -1.54 -0.98 -20.97
N TYR A 1018 -1.16 -2.25 -21.15
CA TYR A 1018 -1.33 -2.97 -22.41
C TYR A 1018 -2.52 -3.93 -22.40
N LEU A 1019 -3.47 -3.74 -21.47
CA LEU A 1019 -4.69 -4.55 -21.39
C LEU A 1019 -5.48 -4.54 -22.71
N ALA A 1020 -5.55 -3.40 -23.39
CA ALA A 1020 -6.27 -3.29 -24.67
C ALA A 1020 -5.60 -4.08 -25.79
N GLU A 1021 -4.27 -4.05 -25.87
CA GLU A 1021 -3.47 -4.82 -26.82
C GLU A 1021 -3.60 -6.31 -26.53
N TYR A 1022 -3.44 -6.72 -25.27
CA TYR A 1022 -3.64 -8.12 -24.86
C TYR A 1022 -5.06 -8.62 -25.15
N SER A 1023 -6.08 -7.82 -24.85
CA SER A 1023 -7.48 -8.16 -25.14
C SER A 1023 -7.77 -8.25 -26.63
N SER A 1024 -7.03 -7.51 -27.47
CA SER A 1024 -7.08 -7.64 -28.92
C SER A 1024 -6.45 -8.96 -29.37
N ALA A 1025 -5.25 -9.27 -28.86
CA ALA A 1025 -4.53 -10.50 -29.17
C ALA A 1025 -5.31 -11.77 -28.78
N LEU A 1026 -6.09 -11.73 -27.68
CA LEU A 1026 -6.98 -12.82 -27.28
C LEU A 1026 -8.08 -13.13 -28.31
N ARG A 1027 -8.47 -12.15 -29.13
CA ARG A 1027 -9.44 -12.33 -30.22
C ARG A 1027 -8.76 -12.68 -31.53
N ASP A 1028 -7.72 -11.93 -31.86
CA ASP A 1028 -6.97 -12.07 -33.11
C ASP A 1028 -5.47 -11.95 -32.82
N ALA A 1029 -4.79 -13.10 -32.84
CA ALA A 1029 -3.36 -13.18 -32.58
C ALA A 1029 -2.58 -12.69 -33.82
N ASP A 1030 -2.43 -11.37 -33.92
CA ASP A 1030 -1.78 -10.73 -35.06
C ASP A 1030 -0.24 -10.74 -35.01
N GLU A 1031 0.38 -10.47 -36.17
CA GLU A 1031 1.84 -10.39 -36.30
C GLU A 1031 2.44 -9.27 -35.43
N GLN A 1032 1.69 -8.20 -35.17
CA GLN A 1032 2.13 -7.08 -34.35
C GLN A 1032 2.32 -7.52 -32.89
N SER A 1033 1.31 -8.16 -32.29
CA SER A 1033 1.34 -8.68 -30.92
C SER A 1033 2.43 -9.74 -30.77
N LEU A 1034 2.58 -10.63 -31.76
CA LEU A 1034 3.67 -11.61 -31.78
C LEU A 1034 5.04 -10.92 -31.78
N GLY A 1035 5.27 -9.96 -32.66
CA GLY A 1035 6.53 -9.23 -32.74
C GLY A 1035 6.87 -8.49 -31.43
N HIS A 1036 5.86 -7.87 -30.82
CA HIS A 1036 6.00 -7.13 -29.57
C HIS A 1036 6.34 -8.06 -28.38
N LEU A 1037 5.66 -9.21 -28.27
CA LEU A 1037 5.98 -10.25 -27.27
C LEU A 1037 7.39 -10.82 -27.46
N LEU A 1038 7.79 -11.12 -28.70
CA LEU A 1038 9.13 -11.64 -29.01
C LEU A 1038 10.23 -10.62 -28.69
N LEU A 1039 9.99 -9.33 -28.91
CA LEU A 1039 10.92 -8.26 -28.53
C LEU A 1039 11.08 -8.18 -27.02
N GLY A 1040 9.97 -8.23 -26.27
CA GLY A 1040 9.97 -8.29 -24.81
C GLY A 1040 10.77 -9.48 -24.29
N LEU A 1041 10.48 -10.68 -24.81
CA LEU A 1041 11.19 -11.91 -24.45
C LEU A 1041 12.69 -11.80 -24.78
N SER A 1042 13.05 -11.22 -25.91
CA SER A 1042 14.44 -11.02 -26.32
C SER A 1042 15.24 -10.12 -25.38
N ARG A 1043 14.57 -9.11 -24.81
CA ARG A 1043 15.20 -8.20 -23.86
C ARG A 1043 15.30 -8.80 -22.46
N VAL A 1044 14.37 -9.67 -22.07
CA VAL A 1044 14.44 -10.45 -20.83
C VAL A 1044 15.49 -11.57 -20.92
N LEU A 1045 15.49 -12.36 -22.00
CA LEU A 1045 16.30 -13.58 -22.16
C LEU A 1045 17.66 -13.35 -22.80
N GLY A 1046 17.77 -12.37 -23.69
CA GLY A 1046 18.96 -12.08 -24.47
C GLY A 1046 19.76 -10.94 -23.86
N MET A 1047 19.43 -9.72 -24.30
CA MET A 1047 20.06 -8.49 -23.81
C MET A 1047 19.07 -7.32 -23.84
N PRO A 1048 19.09 -6.42 -22.83
CA PRO A 1048 18.14 -5.30 -22.75
C PRO A 1048 18.11 -4.39 -23.99
N GLY A 1049 19.23 -4.30 -24.72
CA GLY A 1049 19.35 -3.45 -25.93
C GLY A 1049 19.01 -4.15 -27.26
N TYR A 1050 18.36 -5.31 -27.26
CA TYR A 1050 17.98 -5.99 -28.50
C TYR A 1050 16.83 -5.26 -29.23
N VAL A 1051 16.92 -5.18 -30.57
CA VAL A 1051 15.97 -4.46 -31.45
C VAL A 1051 15.61 -5.26 -32.72
N GLY A 1052 15.70 -6.60 -32.66
CA GLY A 1052 15.31 -7.46 -33.78
C GLY A 1052 13.85 -7.90 -33.70
N THR A 1053 13.35 -8.51 -34.78
CA THR A 1053 11.97 -9.01 -34.89
C THR A 1053 11.80 -10.45 -34.40
N GLY A 1054 12.90 -11.19 -34.22
CA GLY A 1054 12.91 -12.56 -33.72
C GLY A 1054 13.15 -12.64 -32.21
N LEU A 1055 13.29 -13.86 -31.69
CA LEU A 1055 13.65 -14.11 -30.30
C LEU A 1055 15.17 -14.17 -30.13
N ALA A 1056 15.72 -13.36 -29.23
CA ALA A 1056 17.11 -13.39 -28.81
C ALA A 1056 17.27 -14.10 -27.47
N VAL A 1057 18.11 -15.14 -27.42
CA VAL A 1057 18.40 -15.87 -26.17
C VAL A 1057 19.90 -15.87 -25.94
N ARG A 1058 20.33 -15.40 -24.76
CA ARG A 1058 21.74 -15.35 -24.38
C ARG A 1058 22.12 -16.63 -23.66
N ASP A 1059 23.26 -17.20 -24.04
CA ASP A 1059 23.83 -18.35 -23.35
C ASP A 1059 24.54 -17.90 -22.06
N ARG A 1060 23.97 -18.24 -20.90
CA ARG A 1060 24.51 -17.88 -19.57
C ARG A 1060 25.67 -18.78 -19.11
N ALA A 1061 25.93 -19.91 -19.78
CA ALA A 1061 27.06 -20.79 -19.43
C ALA A 1061 28.44 -20.10 -19.59
N PHE A 1062 28.48 -18.93 -20.24
CA PHE A 1062 29.68 -18.10 -20.42
C PHE A 1062 29.86 -17.02 -19.34
N ASP A 1063 28.92 -16.80 -18.42
CA ASP A 1063 29.00 -15.73 -17.40
C ASP A 1063 29.74 -16.17 -16.11
N GLU A 1064 29.73 -17.46 -15.74
CA GLU A 1064 30.33 -17.95 -14.49
C GLU A 1064 31.85 -18.14 -14.54
N ARG A 1065 32.49 -17.97 -15.71
CA ARG A 1065 33.94 -18.05 -15.86
C ARG A 1065 34.47 -16.71 -16.36
N ILE A 1066 35.06 -15.93 -15.47
CA ILE A 1066 35.84 -14.74 -15.79
C ILE A 1066 36.76 -15.05 -16.99
N SER A 1067 36.66 -14.25 -18.06
CA SER A 1067 37.63 -14.05 -19.16
C SER A 1067 37.32 -14.50 -20.60
N THR A 1068 36.08 -14.49 -21.07
CA THR A 1068 35.86 -14.19 -22.51
C THR A 1068 34.89 -13.04 -22.60
N GLY A 1069 35.42 -11.83 -22.77
CA GLY A 1069 34.61 -10.62 -22.75
C GLY A 1069 33.73 -10.43 -23.99
N SER A 1070 33.24 -11.50 -24.61
CA SER A 1070 32.25 -11.45 -25.66
C SER A 1070 31.02 -12.27 -25.30
N ALA A 1071 29.82 -11.68 -25.36
CA ALA A 1071 28.55 -12.37 -25.18
C ALA A 1071 28.05 -12.93 -26.53
N VAL A 1072 27.53 -14.16 -26.50
CA VAL A 1072 26.93 -14.80 -27.67
C VAL A 1072 25.42 -14.87 -27.47
N VAL A 1073 24.68 -14.26 -28.39
CA VAL A 1073 23.23 -14.17 -28.37
C VAL A 1073 22.69 -14.90 -29.59
N LYS A 1074 21.93 -15.96 -29.36
CA LYS A 1074 21.27 -16.73 -30.40
C LYS A 1074 20.01 -16.03 -30.87
N GLU A 1075 19.80 -15.93 -32.18
CA GLU A 1075 18.61 -15.32 -32.76
C GLU A 1075 17.75 -16.40 -33.43
N LEU A 1076 16.47 -16.50 -33.04
CA LEU A 1076 15.47 -17.37 -33.65
C LEU A 1076 14.46 -16.49 -34.43
N PRO A 1077 14.18 -16.78 -35.70
CA PRO A 1077 13.32 -15.94 -36.52
C PRO A 1077 11.84 -16.04 -36.11
N ALA A 1078 11.09 -14.95 -36.27
CA ALA A 1078 9.69 -14.86 -35.83
C ALA A 1078 8.76 -15.92 -36.47
N ASN A 1079 9.05 -16.32 -37.71
CA ASN A 1079 8.27 -17.33 -38.44
C ASN A 1079 8.42 -18.76 -37.89
N GLU A 1080 9.32 -19.00 -36.92
CA GLU A 1080 9.40 -20.25 -36.16
C GLU A 1080 8.45 -20.25 -34.95
N PHE A 1081 7.71 -19.17 -34.72
CA PHE A 1081 6.76 -19.02 -33.61
C PHE A 1081 5.33 -18.88 -34.12
N GLU A 1082 4.41 -19.49 -33.39
CA GLU A 1082 2.96 -19.39 -33.57
C GLU A 1082 2.37 -18.82 -32.28
N LEU A 1083 1.62 -17.71 -32.39
CA LEU A 1083 0.81 -17.17 -31.31
C LEU A 1083 -0.64 -17.55 -31.55
N ARG A 1084 -1.30 -18.15 -30.56
CA ARG A 1084 -2.72 -18.51 -30.66
C ARG A 1084 -3.45 -18.33 -29.34
N PRO A 1085 -4.72 -17.92 -29.33
CA PRO A 1085 -5.53 -17.92 -28.12
C PRO A 1085 -5.71 -19.33 -27.54
N ILE A 1086 -5.66 -19.46 -26.22
CA ILE A 1086 -5.96 -20.70 -25.48
C ILE A 1086 -7.29 -20.53 -24.77
N GLY A 1087 -8.22 -21.43 -25.10
CA GLY A 1087 -9.60 -21.40 -24.62
C GLY A 1087 -10.53 -21.84 -25.75
N SER A 1088 -11.68 -22.40 -25.41
CA SER A 1088 -12.71 -22.77 -26.39
C SER A 1088 -13.95 -21.94 -26.12
N GLU A 1089 -14.60 -21.44 -27.17
CA GLU A 1089 -16.01 -21.02 -27.06
C GLU A 1089 -16.82 -22.23 -26.56
N ILE A 1090 -17.50 -22.04 -25.45
CA ILE A 1090 -18.30 -23.09 -24.82
C ILE A 1090 -19.75 -22.89 -25.27
N PRO A 1091 -20.39 -23.93 -25.84
CA PRO A 1091 -21.80 -23.86 -26.15
C PRO A 1091 -22.60 -23.43 -24.92
N TYR A 1092 -23.51 -22.47 -25.10
CA TYR A 1092 -24.44 -21.98 -24.08
C TYR A 1092 -23.85 -21.16 -22.93
N VAL A 1093 -22.56 -20.82 -22.96
CA VAL A 1093 -21.91 -20.01 -21.92
C VAL A 1093 -21.14 -18.87 -22.57
N GLU A 1094 -21.38 -17.64 -22.11
CA GLU A 1094 -20.56 -16.50 -22.48
C GLU A 1094 -19.11 -16.78 -22.10
N SER A 1095 -18.24 -16.98 -23.08
CA SER A 1095 -16.84 -17.31 -22.85
C SER A 1095 -15.99 -16.71 -23.94
N PHE A 1096 -14.76 -16.36 -23.60
CA PHE A 1096 -13.75 -15.92 -24.55
C PHE A 1096 -12.38 -16.46 -24.10
N PRO A 1097 -11.38 -16.54 -24.99
CA PRO A 1097 -10.04 -16.99 -24.61
C PRO A 1097 -9.44 -16.12 -23.51
N ASP A 1098 -8.87 -16.73 -22.48
CA ASP A 1098 -8.38 -16.04 -21.28
C ASP A 1098 -6.84 -16.15 -21.11
N ALA A 1099 -6.14 -16.68 -22.12
CA ALA A 1099 -4.69 -16.68 -22.26
C ALA A 1099 -4.26 -16.85 -23.72
N LEU A 1100 -3.01 -16.56 -24.04
CA LEU A 1100 -2.38 -16.90 -25.33
C LEU A 1100 -1.36 -18.03 -25.15
N GLN A 1101 -1.07 -18.77 -26.21
CA GLN A 1101 0.06 -19.69 -26.31
C GLN A 1101 1.04 -19.14 -27.32
N LEU A 1102 2.28 -18.94 -26.90
CA LEU A 1102 3.40 -18.80 -27.81
C LEU A 1102 4.06 -20.17 -27.97
N LYS A 1103 4.05 -20.72 -29.18
CA LYS A 1103 4.61 -22.04 -29.47
C LYS A 1103 5.71 -21.93 -30.50
N HIS A 1104 6.83 -22.59 -30.25
CA HIS A 1104 7.94 -22.70 -31.20
C HIS A 1104 7.87 -24.04 -31.97
N THR A 1105 8.44 -24.09 -33.18
CA THR A 1105 8.49 -25.30 -34.02
C THR A 1105 9.19 -26.51 -33.37
N SER A 1106 10.04 -26.29 -32.36
CA SER A 1106 10.66 -27.37 -31.55
C SER A 1106 9.66 -28.13 -30.66
N GLY A 1107 8.45 -27.59 -30.48
CA GLY A 1107 7.45 -28.10 -29.54
C GLY A 1107 7.43 -27.38 -28.19
N SER A 1108 8.45 -26.56 -27.88
CA SER A 1108 8.46 -25.70 -26.70
C SER A 1108 7.32 -24.69 -26.77
N ALA A 1109 6.62 -24.48 -25.65
CA ALA A 1109 5.49 -23.58 -25.57
C ALA A 1109 5.51 -22.78 -24.26
N LEU A 1110 5.08 -21.53 -24.33
CA LEU A 1110 4.92 -20.63 -23.20
C LEU A 1110 3.47 -20.15 -23.18
N ALA A 1111 2.82 -20.27 -22.02
CA ALA A 1111 1.52 -19.65 -21.79
C ALA A 1111 1.73 -18.16 -21.48
N ILE A 1112 1.03 -17.29 -22.19
CA ILE A 1112 1.10 -15.84 -22.00
C ILE A 1112 -0.21 -15.41 -21.31
N THR A 1113 -0.11 -15.25 -19.99
CA THR A 1113 -1.17 -14.66 -19.15
C THR A 1113 -1.18 -13.13 -19.28
N LEU A 1114 -2.19 -12.46 -18.70
CA LEU A 1114 -2.23 -11.00 -18.65
C LEU A 1114 -0.96 -10.43 -17.98
N ASP A 1115 -0.52 -11.01 -16.86
CA ASP A 1115 0.68 -10.58 -16.13
C ASP A 1115 1.95 -10.81 -16.97
N THR A 1116 2.02 -11.94 -17.68
CA THR A 1116 3.12 -12.24 -18.61
C THR A 1116 3.17 -11.24 -19.76
N ALA A 1117 2.02 -10.94 -20.37
CA ALA A 1117 1.93 -10.00 -21.48
C ALA A 1117 2.32 -8.58 -21.05
N GLU A 1118 1.75 -8.08 -19.95
CA GLU A 1118 2.04 -6.75 -19.40
C GLU A 1118 3.54 -6.58 -19.12
N LEU A 1119 4.16 -7.58 -18.49
CA LEU A 1119 5.61 -7.58 -18.25
C LEU A 1119 6.40 -7.51 -19.56
N LEU A 1120 6.07 -8.35 -20.53
CA LEU A 1120 6.81 -8.44 -21.79
C LEU A 1120 6.67 -7.16 -22.62
N PHE A 1121 5.47 -6.58 -22.70
CA PHE A 1121 5.23 -5.34 -23.41
C PHE A 1121 5.96 -4.16 -22.78
N ARG A 1122 5.94 -4.03 -21.44
CA ARG A 1122 6.72 -3.00 -20.72
C ARG A 1122 8.22 -3.10 -21.00
N VAL A 1123 8.76 -4.32 -21.00
CA VAL A 1123 10.17 -4.55 -21.33
C VAL A 1123 10.47 -4.25 -22.81
N ALA A 1124 9.55 -4.58 -23.70
CA ALA A 1124 9.67 -4.27 -25.12
C ALA A 1124 9.67 -2.77 -25.41
N ASP A 1125 9.03 -1.96 -24.55
CA ASP A 1125 9.10 -0.50 -24.57
C ASP A 1125 10.28 0.08 -23.78
N GLY A 1126 11.08 -0.77 -23.14
CA GLY A 1126 12.38 -0.42 -22.56
C GLY A 1126 12.37 -0.19 -21.06
N GLU A 1127 11.30 -0.58 -20.36
CA GLU A 1127 11.25 -0.51 -18.91
C GLU A 1127 12.16 -1.56 -18.25
N ILE A 1128 12.84 -1.15 -17.17
CA ILE A 1128 13.71 -2.01 -16.38
C ILE A 1128 12.87 -2.70 -15.30
N LEU A 1129 12.80 -4.03 -15.34
CA LEU A 1129 12.12 -4.81 -14.32
C LEU A 1129 12.98 -4.91 -13.05
N GLY A 1130 12.47 -4.39 -11.94
CA GLY A 1130 13.11 -4.47 -10.62
C GLY A 1130 12.18 -4.90 -9.50
N ASP A 1131 10.94 -5.30 -9.81
CA ASP A 1131 9.89 -5.56 -8.84
C ASP A 1131 9.77 -7.06 -8.49
N SER A 1132 9.54 -7.34 -7.20
CA SER A 1132 9.45 -8.71 -6.68
C SER A 1132 8.22 -9.49 -7.17
N ALA A 1133 7.19 -8.80 -7.65
CA ALA A 1133 5.97 -9.39 -8.19
C ALA A 1133 6.20 -10.13 -9.53
N SER A 1134 7.20 -9.69 -10.30
CA SER A 1134 7.55 -10.25 -11.61
C SER A 1134 8.39 -11.53 -11.56
N ALA A 1135 8.91 -11.93 -10.38
CA ALA A 1135 9.90 -13.01 -10.26
C ALA A 1135 9.38 -14.39 -10.72
N GLY A 1136 8.13 -14.73 -10.42
CA GLY A 1136 7.52 -15.99 -10.85
C GLY A 1136 7.34 -16.06 -12.37
N VAL A 1137 6.86 -14.97 -12.97
CA VAL A 1137 6.71 -14.83 -14.44
C VAL A 1137 8.07 -14.90 -15.13
N GLN A 1138 9.08 -14.25 -14.57
CA GLN A 1138 10.45 -14.32 -15.09
C GLN A 1138 10.99 -15.75 -15.07
N GLN A 1139 10.71 -16.54 -14.04
CA GLN A 1139 11.15 -17.94 -13.96
C GLN A 1139 10.57 -18.80 -15.09
N GLU A 1140 9.28 -18.64 -15.40
CA GLU A 1140 8.63 -19.34 -16.52
C GLU A 1140 9.24 -18.92 -17.88
N ILE A 1141 9.48 -17.62 -18.07
CA ILE A 1141 10.16 -17.08 -19.25
C ILE A 1141 11.56 -17.67 -19.38
N PHE A 1142 12.34 -17.71 -18.30
CA PHE A 1142 13.69 -18.31 -18.30
C PHE A 1142 13.66 -19.80 -18.58
N GLY A 1143 12.68 -20.54 -18.06
CA GLY A 1143 12.45 -21.95 -18.40
C GLY A 1143 12.25 -22.14 -19.91
N PHE A 1144 11.36 -21.36 -20.50
CA PHE A 1144 11.12 -21.37 -21.94
C PHE A 1144 12.38 -20.99 -22.76
N GLY A 1145 13.10 -19.96 -22.32
CA GLY A 1145 14.37 -19.56 -22.94
C GLY A 1145 15.43 -20.66 -22.90
N ASN A 1146 15.55 -21.37 -21.78
CA ASN A 1146 16.48 -22.49 -21.61
C ASN A 1146 16.14 -23.66 -22.54
N ASP A 1147 14.86 -24.01 -22.67
CA ASP A 1147 14.42 -25.04 -23.62
C ASP A 1147 14.80 -24.67 -25.05
N LEU A 1148 14.67 -23.39 -25.41
CA LEU A 1148 15.02 -22.88 -26.74
C LEU A 1148 16.51 -22.77 -26.99
N LEU A 1149 17.38 -22.78 -25.98
CA LEU A 1149 18.83 -22.84 -26.18
C LEU A 1149 19.24 -24.11 -26.94
N LEU A 1150 18.52 -25.21 -26.76
CA LEU A 1150 18.78 -26.49 -27.41
C LEU A 1150 18.36 -26.53 -28.89
N SER A 1151 17.49 -25.62 -29.34
CA SER A 1151 17.05 -25.56 -30.74
C SER A 1151 18.22 -25.21 -31.69
N PRO A 1152 18.25 -25.64 -32.95
CA PRO A 1152 19.19 -25.08 -33.91
C PRO A 1152 18.86 -23.59 -34.20
N SER A 1153 19.86 -22.78 -34.56
CA SER A 1153 19.65 -21.41 -35.04
C SER A 1153 20.46 -21.16 -36.31
N THR A 1154 19.94 -20.29 -37.17
CA THR A 1154 20.57 -19.85 -38.41
C THR A 1154 21.33 -18.52 -38.26
N ALA A 1155 21.19 -17.84 -37.12
CA ALA A 1155 21.79 -16.54 -36.86
C ALA A 1155 22.22 -16.36 -35.39
N VAL A 1156 23.42 -15.81 -35.19
CA VAL A 1156 23.98 -15.53 -33.87
C VAL A 1156 24.59 -14.14 -33.87
N ARG A 1157 24.43 -13.42 -32.77
CA ARG A 1157 25.06 -12.12 -32.53
C ARG A 1157 26.13 -12.25 -31.48
N ILE A 1158 27.35 -11.85 -31.83
CA ILE A 1158 28.49 -11.82 -30.93
C ILE A 1158 28.71 -10.37 -30.53
N VAL A 1159 28.60 -10.06 -29.24
CA VAL A 1159 28.86 -8.74 -28.66
C VAL A 1159 30.20 -8.80 -27.97
N ASP A 1160 31.19 -8.02 -28.41
CA ASP A 1160 32.52 -8.03 -27.79
C ASP A 1160 32.64 -7.14 -26.53
N THR A 1161 33.83 -7.07 -25.94
CA THR A 1161 34.12 -6.31 -24.71
C THR A 1161 33.87 -4.83 -24.85
N THR A 1162 33.89 -4.33 -26.08
CA THR A 1162 33.68 -2.90 -26.40
C THR A 1162 32.21 -2.59 -26.65
N GLY A 1163 31.32 -3.60 -26.54
CA GLY A 1163 29.91 -3.49 -26.87
C GLY A 1163 29.63 -3.58 -28.37
N ARG A 1164 30.63 -3.86 -29.21
CA ARG A 1164 30.44 -3.95 -30.65
C ARG A 1164 29.78 -5.28 -30.98
N SER A 1165 28.57 -5.21 -31.56
CA SER A 1165 27.86 -6.40 -32.01
C SER A 1165 28.21 -6.77 -33.45
N THR A 1166 28.41 -8.05 -33.68
CA THR A 1166 28.63 -8.65 -34.99
C THR A 1166 27.61 -9.78 -35.18
N ARG A 1167 26.74 -9.64 -36.19
CA ARG A 1167 25.80 -10.70 -36.57
C ARG A 1167 26.49 -11.69 -37.51
N VAL A 1168 26.29 -12.97 -37.26
CA VAL A 1168 26.86 -14.10 -37.97
C VAL A 1168 25.69 -14.97 -38.40
N VAL A 1169 25.57 -15.24 -39.70
CA VAL A 1169 24.46 -15.99 -40.27
C VAL A 1169 24.96 -17.21 -41.02
N ARG A 1170 24.13 -18.24 -41.08
CA ARG A 1170 24.35 -19.42 -41.90
C ARG A 1170 23.83 -19.16 -43.31
N ASP A 1171 24.73 -19.16 -44.29
CA ASP A 1171 24.42 -19.11 -45.71
C ASP A 1171 24.73 -20.48 -46.36
N GLY A 1172 23.69 -21.30 -46.49
CA GLY A 1172 23.82 -22.70 -46.94
C GLY A 1172 24.70 -23.56 -46.01
N ALA A 1173 25.88 -23.95 -46.48
CA ALA A 1173 26.88 -24.71 -45.72
C ALA A 1173 27.99 -23.83 -45.13
N ARG A 1174 27.91 -22.50 -45.30
CA ARG A 1174 28.91 -21.54 -44.83
C ARG A 1174 28.37 -20.71 -43.67
N ILE A 1175 29.25 -20.27 -42.79
CA ILE A 1175 28.96 -19.32 -41.73
C ILE A 1175 29.63 -18.01 -42.13
N VAL A 1176 28.84 -16.97 -42.34
CA VAL A 1176 29.32 -15.67 -42.82
C VAL A 1176 28.99 -14.57 -41.82
N ARG A 1177 29.91 -13.61 -41.69
CA ARG A 1177 29.63 -12.36 -40.98
C ARG A 1177 28.69 -11.53 -41.84
N GLU A 1178 27.57 -11.12 -41.29
CA GLU A 1178 26.69 -10.17 -41.94
C GLU A 1178 27.33 -8.77 -41.83
N SER A 1179 27.80 -8.24 -42.97
CA SER A 1179 28.27 -6.86 -43.07
C SER A 1179 27.07 -5.92 -42.95
N LYS A 1180 27.22 -4.84 -42.15
CA LYS A 1180 26.22 -3.79 -41.98
C LYS A 1180 25.66 -3.28 -43.30
#